data_AF-A0A7C3SQQ7-F1
#
_entry.id   AF-A0A7C3SQQ7-F1
#
_cell.length_a   1.000
_cell.length_b   1.000
_cell.length_c   1.000
_cell.angle_alpha   90.00
_cell.angle_beta   90.00
_cell.angle_gamma   90.00
#
_symmetry.space_group_name_H-M   'P 1'
#
loop_
_entity.id
_entity.type
_entity.pdbx_description
1 polymer ?
#
loop_
_entity_poly.entity_id
_entity_poly.type
_entity_poly.pdbx_seq_one_letter_code
_entity_poly.pdbx_strand_id
1 'polypeptide(L)'
;MKINFWLLDIDREEENDKTIIRLWGVTDKNERIVIYDEAFQPSFYLLVKSEWRNSFLNELEEKKNRFKIASILKEEKKLFGRKIEALKLIFNSFEDLIKCSEQLTGRVEVAGCLEDDLRPAFKYMMEKNVVPCCWHEVEVNEVNKKKIMIDKAYEAISSPNLLKRKDIPNLKVLSFAITCYSKAGSPNPNRDPIILISTCTNFNDKKQFFAFDFKDEKVIKDFSKFINEFNPDIIVGFNNNNFDWPYLIERAEINKVDLSVTREGFKPHKSLYGHISIAGRANLDLLDFAKDISEIKLETLEELIDFLKIEKVENKPLINNVVKHIETKEEKELLLKDSLVNAELILECFKMLLEFFIQLSSVTGLPLDQVIAAPVGFRVDSYLIRQAHKLGELIPKRKEQMYQSYKGGTVLSPKPGIHKNIAVLDFASMYPNLMVLYNISPDTLVLPNEPLNENVVSIPEVEHKFKREPPGLYKIVFSNLLIERKKINEQLKQLSSKSIEYKLLKERSKAIKIITNACYGYAGWVGARWYSKEVAESATALGRKAIKEVMNIAEEEELKVIYSDTDSIFIENLPEKIKRLQEKTLSKIGVEIKVDKVYKKIIFTEAKKKYAGLTQEDTIDIVGMEAVRGDWANIAKLTQRKILEIMLIEENLKRALDYLKNFINKLRKEKGEIKDFILWKTLTKPISEYEVKAPHIEAAKKLVQKGWRLTTGDKIGYVIVKGSGKLYEKAEPYEFVNIEDVDVEYYIFHQVIPAASRVLKVFGLSEKHLIDLASASSLIDFSSGLSL
;
A
#
# COMPACT_ATOMS: atom_id res chain seq x y z
N MET A 1 36.87 1.39 -18.81
CA MET A 1 37.21 1.83 -17.44
C MET A 1 36.20 1.27 -16.44
N LYS A 2 36.54 1.19 -15.15
CA LYS A 2 35.59 0.78 -14.10
C LYS A 2 34.94 2.00 -13.46
N ILE A 3 33.62 1.95 -13.23
CA ILE A 3 32.88 2.98 -12.51
C ILE A 3 31.99 2.37 -11.43
N ASN A 4 31.80 3.12 -10.35
CA ASN A 4 30.82 2.83 -9.31
C ASN A 4 29.61 3.75 -9.49
N PHE A 5 28.41 3.19 -9.51
CA PHE A 5 27.18 3.96 -9.63
C PHE A 5 26.09 3.42 -8.73
N TRP A 6 25.19 4.31 -8.30
CA TRP A 6 23.99 3.97 -7.56
C TRP A 6 22.82 3.94 -8.53
N LEU A 7 22.14 2.80 -8.65
CA LEU A 7 21.04 2.63 -9.59
C LEU A 7 19.78 3.36 -9.11
N LEU A 8 19.38 4.39 -9.85
CA LEU A 8 18.19 5.21 -9.59
C LEU A 8 16.97 4.68 -10.35
N ASP A 9 17.13 4.46 -11.65
CA ASP A 9 16.05 4.08 -12.57
C ASP A 9 16.60 3.11 -13.63
N ILE A 10 15.71 2.29 -14.19
CA ILE A 10 16.03 1.33 -15.24
C ILE A 10 14.85 1.18 -16.19
N ASP A 11 15.13 1.29 -17.47
CA ASP A 11 14.17 1.09 -18.54
C ASP A 11 14.83 0.40 -19.75
N ARG A 12 14.15 0.44 -20.89
CA ARG A 12 14.64 -0.10 -22.16
C ARG A 12 14.40 0.88 -23.29
N GLU A 13 15.19 0.75 -24.34
CA GLU A 13 14.90 1.26 -25.67
C GLU A 13 15.00 0.15 -26.71
N GLU A 14 14.36 0.35 -27.86
CA GLU A 14 14.52 -0.54 -29.03
C GLU A 14 15.25 0.26 -30.11
N GLU A 15 16.41 -0.24 -30.53
CA GLU A 15 17.23 0.40 -31.57
C GLU A 15 17.78 -0.69 -32.51
N ASN A 16 17.63 -0.51 -33.82
CA ASN A 16 18.11 -1.45 -34.86
C ASN A 16 17.68 -2.93 -34.61
N ASP A 17 16.40 -3.15 -34.31
CA ASP A 17 15.82 -4.47 -33.95
C ASP A 17 16.51 -5.15 -32.75
N LYS A 18 17.06 -4.36 -31.82
CA LYS A 18 17.63 -4.84 -30.57
C LYS A 18 17.03 -4.13 -29.36
N THR A 19 16.80 -4.90 -28.30
CA THR A 19 16.47 -4.36 -26.99
C THR A 19 17.74 -3.91 -26.27
N ILE A 20 17.83 -2.63 -25.93
CA ILE A 20 18.93 -2.06 -25.14
C ILE A 20 18.41 -1.73 -23.74
N ILE A 21 19.11 -2.18 -22.71
CA ILE A 21 18.79 -1.83 -21.31
C ILE A 21 19.52 -0.55 -20.94
N ARG A 22 18.83 0.37 -20.27
CA ARG A 22 19.44 1.62 -19.80
C ARG A 22 19.40 1.69 -18.29
N LEU A 23 20.57 1.88 -17.69
CA LEU A 23 20.75 1.98 -16.24
C LEU A 23 21.05 3.44 -15.91
N TRP A 24 20.09 4.13 -15.30
CA TRP A 24 20.22 5.51 -14.89
C TRP A 24 20.71 5.56 -13.44
N GLY A 25 21.72 6.37 -13.17
CA GLY A 25 22.32 6.38 -11.84
C GLY A 25 23.14 7.61 -11.51
N VAL A 26 23.71 7.58 -10.31
CA VAL A 26 24.60 8.62 -9.78
C VAL A 26 25.91 7.98 -9.35
N THR A 27 27.05 8.50 -9.82
CA THR A 27 28.38 7.98 -9.46
C THR A 27 28.80 8.40 -8.05
N ASP A 28 29.88 7.81 -7.54
CA ASP A 28 30.53 8.25 -6.29
C ASP A 28 31.06 9.69 -6.36
N LYS A 29 31.29 10.22 -7.57
CA LYS A 29 31.61 11.63 -7.85
C LYS A 29 30.38 12.52 -7.99
N ASN A 30 29.18 12.00 -7.73
CA ASN A 30 27.89 12.66 -7.93
C ASN A 30 27.60 13.05 -9.39
N GLU A 31 28.19 12.36 -10.36
CA GLU A 31 27.85 12.53 -11.78
C GLU A 31 26.57 11.73 -12.08
N ARG A 32 25.61 12.35 -12.76
CA ARG A 32 24.37 11.73 -13.25
C ARG A 32 24.67 11.06 -14.58
N ILE A 33 24.46 9.76 -14.65
CA ILE A 33 24.91 8.95 -15.77
C ILE A 33 23.79 8.07 -16.32
N VAL A 34 24.00 7.61 -17.54
CA VAL A 34 23.27 6.48 -18.13
C VAL A 34 24.27 5.47 -18.65
N ILE A 35 24.00 4.18 -18.42
CA ILE A 35 24.77 3.07 -18.97
C ILE A 35 23.84 2.26 -19.87
N TYR A 36 24.22 2.13 -21.14
CA TYR A 36 23.55 1.30 -22.14
C TYR A 36 24.16 -0.10 -22.12
N ASP A 37 23.35 -1.14 -21.92
CA ASP A 37 23.74 -2.54 -22.08
C ASP A 37 22.99 -3.16 -23.26
N GLU A 38 23.71 -3.31 -24.38
CA GLU A 38 23.23 -3.94 -25.61
C GLU A 38 23.42 -5.46 -25.64
N ALA A 39 24.10 -6.03 -24.64
CA ALA A 39 24.38 -7.46 -24.58
C ALA A 39 23.21 -8.26 -24.00
N PHE A 40 22.20 -7.59 -23.43
CA PHE A 40 20.99 -8.25 -22.95
C PHE A 40 20.15 -8.80 -24.10
N GLN A 41 19.84 -10.10 -24.04
CA GLN A 41 18.98 -10.75 -25.01
C GLN A 41 17.67 -11.19 -24.35
N PRO A 42 16.51 -10.64 -24.78
CA PRO A 42 15.21 -11.10 -24.33
C PRO A 42 15.04 -12.61 -24.53
N SER A 43 14.41 -13.27 -23.57
CA SER A 43 14.14 -14.71 -23.69
C SER A 43 12.90 -15.13 -22.92
N PHE A 44 12.34 -16.28 -23.27
CA PHE A 44 11.30 -16.96 -22.49
C PHE A 44 11.48 -18.48 -22.57
N TYR A 45 10.79 -19.22 -21.70
CA TYR A 45 10.83 -20.68 -21.69
C TYR A 45 9.57 -21.26 -22.30
N LEU A 46 9.74 -22.17 -23.25
CA LEU A 46 8.69 -22.93 -23.88
C LEU A 46 8.66 -24.34 -23.30
N LEU A 47 7.52 -24.71 -22.75
CA LEU A 47 7.23 -26.08 -22.32
C LEU A 47 6.54 -26.82 -23.47
N VAL A 48 7.13 -27.93 -23.89
CA VAL A 48 6.60 -28.79 -24.96
C VAL A 48 6.12 -30.10 -24.34
N LYS A 49 4.95 -30.58 -24.77
CA LYS A 49 4.42 -31.87 -24.35
C LYS A 49 5.38 -33.00 -24.74
N SER A 50 5.48 -34.00 -23.88
CA SER A 50 6.49 -35.05 -23.94
C SER A 50 6.54 -35.76 -25.30
N GLU A 51 5.37 -36.03 -25.88
CA GLU A 51 5.20 -36.74 -27.15
C GLU A 51 5.62 -35.92 -28.39
N TRP A 52 5.68 -34.59 -28.28
CA TRP A 52 6.04 -33.68 -29.38
C TRP A 52 7.46 -33.10 -29.26
N ARG A 53 8.15 -33.36 -28.16
CA ARG A 53 9.38 -32.64 -27.78
C ARG A 53 10.46 -32.59 -28.86
N ASN A 54 10.80 -33.73 -29.47
CA ASN A 54 11.86 -33.78 -30.47
C ASN A 54 11.41 -33.25 -31.84
N SER A 55 10.22 -33.63 -32.30
CA SER A 55 9.71 -33.18 -33.61
C SER A 55 9.46 -31.67 -33.62
N PHE A 56 8.95 -31.14 -32.51
CA PHE A 56 8.67 -29.71 -32.39
C PHE A 56 9.93 -28.86 -32.24
N LEU A 57 10.96 -29.38 -31.55
CA LEU A 57 12.28 -28.73 -31.54
C LEU A 57 12.85 -28.61 -32.96
N ASN A 58 12.78 -29.67 -33.77
CA ASN A 58 13.22 -29.63 -35.16
C ASN A 58 12.42 -28.61 -35.98
N GLU A 59 11.09 -28.55 -35.80
CA GLU A 59 10.24 -27.54 -36.46
C GLU A 59 10.68 -26.11 -36.08
N LEU A 60 10.97 -25.86 -34.81
CA LEU A 60 11.41 -24.55 -34.34
C LEU A 60 12.77 -24.16 -34.92
N GLU A 61 13.71 -25.10 -35.03
CA GLU A 61 15.02 -24.88 -35.66
C GLU A 61 14.89 -24.59 -37.16
N GLU A 62 14.05 -25.34 -37.89
CA GLU A 62 13.77 -25.09 -39.31
C GLU A 62 13.12 -23.72 -39.55
N LYS A 63 12.22 -23.31 -38.65
CA LYS A 63 11.46 -22.06 -38.74
C LYS A 63 12.08 -20.92 -37.93
N LYS A 64 13.31 -21.08 -37.44
CA LYS A 64 13.98 -20.13 -36.55
C LYS A 64 14.00 -18.69 -37.11
N ASN A 65 14.32 -18.55 -38.40
CA ASN A 65 14.32 -17.25 -39.10
C ASN A 65 12.91 -16.64 -39.20
N ARG A 66 11.89 -17.47 -39.43
CA ARG A 66 10.49 -17.01 -39.51
C ARG A 66 10.00 -16.46 -38.16
N PHE A 67 10.37 -17.11 -37.07
CA PHE A 67 10.06 -16.65 -35.72
C PHE A 67 11.05 -15.61 -35.18
N LYS A 68 12.08 -15.25 -35.96
CA LYS A 68 13.20 -14.38 -35.55
C LYS A 68 13.85 -14.79 -34.23
N ILE A 69 13.93 -16.10 -34.00
CA ILE A 69 14.59 -16.65 -32.82
C ILE A 69 16.10 -16.57 -33.06
N ALA A 70 16.84 -15.94 -32.15
CA ALA A 70 18.30 -15.84 -32.23
C ALA A 70 18.98 -17.18 -31.85
N SER A 71 18.50 -17.85 -30.80
CA SER A 71 18.97 -19.18 -30.39
C SER A 71 17.94 -19.93 -29.56
N ILE A 72 18.04 -21.26 -29.58
CA ILE A 72 17.22 -22.19 -28.79
C ILE A 72 18.18 -22.97 -27.90
N LEU A 73 17.91 -22.99 -26.59
CA LEU A 73 18.68 -23.78 -25.63
C LEU A 73 17.76 -24.78 -24.93
N LYS A 74 18.19 -26.03 -24.82
CA LYS A 74 17.50 -27.05 -24.02
C LYS A 74 18.06 -27.02 -22.60
N GLU A 75 17.21 -26.77 -21.62
CA GLU A 75 17.61 -26.65 -20.22
C GLU A 75 16.75 -27.55 -19.32
N GLU A 76 17.38 -28.22 -18.35
CA GLU A 76 16.67 -28.85 -17.23
C GLU A 76 16.48 -27.79 -16.14
N LYS A 77 15.21 -27.50 -15.80
CA LYS A 77 14.81 -26.54 -14.78
C LYS A 77 13.87 -27.19 -13.78
N LYS A 78 13.44 -26.43 -12.78
CA LYS A 78 12.34 -26.82 -11.90
C LYS A 78 11.11 -25.96 -12.17
N LEU A 79 9.92 -26.56 -12.04
CA LEU A 79 8.66 -25.84 -11.99
C LEU A 79 7.80 -26.47 -10.90
N PHE A 80 7.51 -25.70 -9.85
CA PHE A 80 6.84 -26.20 -8.65
C PHE A 80 7.56 -27.42 -8.07
N GLY A 81 8.89 -27.37 -7.92
CA GLY A 81 9.72 -28.40 -7.31
C GLY A 81 9.99 -29.61 -8.20
N ARG A 82 9.35 -29.68 -9.37
CA ARG A 82 9.44 -30.81 -10.31
C ARG A 82 10.43 -30.49 -11.41
N LYS A 83 11.33 -31.42 -11.70
CA LYS A 83 12.25 -31.29 -12.83
C LYS A 83 11.48 -31.29 -14.14
N ILE A 84 11.75 -30.32 -14.99
CA ILE A 84 11.15 -30.19 -16.30
C ILE A 84 12.23 -29.83 -17.31
N GLU A 85 12.15 -30.43 -18.49
CA GLU A 85 12.93 -29.99 -19.64
C GLU A 85 12.16 -28.88 -20.36
N ALA A 86 12.80 -27.72 -20.51
CA ALA A 86 12.24 -26.54 -21.15
C ALA A 86 13.17 -26.06 -22.28
N LEU A 87 12.58 -25.46 -23.32
CA LEU A 87 13.32 -24.80 -24.38
C LEU A 87 13.38 -23.30 -24.09
N LYS A 88 14.58 -22.75 -23.85
CA LYS A 88 14.80 -21.31 -23.74
C LYS A 88 14.94 -20.72 -25.13
N LEU A 89 13.97 -19.92 -25.55
CA LEU A 89 14.00 -19.19 -26.81
C LEU A 89 14.56 -17.79 -26.56
N ILE A 90 15.62 -17.42 -27.28
CA ILE A 90 16.36 -16.16 -27.13
C ILE A 90 16.15 -15.31 -28.38
N PHE A 91 15.97 -14.00 -28.20
CA PHE A 91 15.65 -13.04 -29.25
C PHE A 91 16.60 -11.84 -29.20
N ASN A 92 16.68 -11.08 -30.30
CA ASN A 92 17.40 -9.81 -30.35
C ASN A 92 16.52 -8.66 -29.84
N SER A 93 15.23 -8.67 -30.16
CA SER A 93 14.24 -7.68 -29.70
C SER A 93 13.16 -8.33 -28.83
N PHE A 94 12.62 -7.54 -27.90
CA PHE A 94 11.49 -7.96 -27.07
C PHE A 94 10.19 -7.99 -27.87
N GLU A 95 10.08 -7.20 -28.94
CA GLU A 95 8.91 -7.23 -29.82
C GLU A 95 8.79 -8.58 -30.55
N ASP A 96 9.90 -9.11 -31.05
CA ASP A 96 9.91 -10.42 -31.72
C ASP A 96 9.64 -11.56 -30.72
N LEU A 97 10.11 -11.42 -29.48
CA LEU A 97 9.77 -12.34 -28.40
C LEU A 97 8.26 -12.43 -28.19
N ILE A 98 7.59 -11.28 -28.05
CA ILE A 98 6.13 -11.22 -27.81
C ILE A 98 5.38 -11.83 -28.99
N LYS A 99 5.71 -11.44 -30.23
CA LYS A 99 5.09 -12.00 -31.45
C LYS A 99 5.26 -13.52 -31.52
N CYS A 100 6.44 -14.04 -31.20
CA CYS A 100 6.69 -15.47 -31.18
C CYS A 100 5.88 -16.18 -30.09
N SER A 101 5.86 -15.65 -28.86
CA SER A 101 5.07 -16.24 -27.76
C SER A 101 3.58 -16.29 -28.08
N GLU A 102 3.02 -15.23 -28.67
CA GLU A 102 1.62 -15.18 -29.09
C GLU A 102 1.29 -16.24 -30.15
N GLN A 103 2.17 -16.44 -31.13
CA GLN A 103 1.99 -17.46 -32.18
C GLN A 103 2.11 -18.90 -31.67
N LEU A 104 2.93 -19.12 -30.64
CA LEU A 104 3.12 -20.44 -30.04
C LEU A 104 2.03 -20.76 -29.00
N THR A 105 1.44 -19.73 -28.38
CA THR A 105 0.38 -19.89 -27.39
C THR A 105 -0.85 -20.56 -28.01
N GLY A 106 -1.33 -21.64 -27.39
CA GLY A 106 -2.51 -22.38 -27.84
C GLY A 106 -2.23 -23.48 -28.87
N ARG A 107 -1.00 -23.62 -29.36
CA ARG A 107 -0.60 -24.78 -30.18
C ARG A 107 -0.73 -26.08 -29.40
N VAL A 108 -1.10 -27.16 -30.09
CA VAL A 108 -1.38 -28.47 -29.47
C VAL A 108 -0.12 -29.09 -28.86
N GLU A 109 1.06 -28.82 -29.41
CA GLU A 109 2.36 -29.31 -28.97
C GLU A 109 2.86 -28.57 -27.71
N VAL A 110 2.39 -27.34 -27.50
CA VAL A 110 2.85 -26.44 -26.45
C VAL A 110 2.06 -26.68 -25.17
N ALA A 111 2.77 -27.01 -24.09
CA ALA A 111 2.21 -27.12 -22.74
C ALA A 111 2.11 -25.74 -22.04
N GLY A 112 2.97 -24.79 -22.42
CA GLY A 112 2.88 -23.40 -21.98
C GLY A 112 4.12 -22.57 -22.31
N CYS A 113 3.93 -21.25 -22.38
CA CYS A 113 5.02 -20.26 -22.39
C CYS A 113 5.17 -19.70 -20.97
N LEU A 114 6.40 -19.61 -20.49
CA LEU A 114 6.75 -19.07 -19.18
C LEU A 114 7.75 -17.92 -19.34
N GLU A 115 7.68 -16.94 -18.45
CA GLU A 115 8.53 -15.74 -18.42
C GLU A 115 8.42 -14.77 -19.62
N ASP A 116 7.54 -15.03 -20.58
CA ASP A 116 7.26 -14.13 -21.71
C ASP A 116 6.44 -12.88 -21.29
N ASP A 117 5.89 -12.89 -20.07
CA ASP A 117 5.20 -11.74 -19.46
C ASP A 117 6.12 -10.87 -18.58
N LEU A 118 7.41 -11.21 -18.47
CA LEU A 118 8.40 -10.44 -17.73
C LEU A 118 8.99 -9.33 -18.60
N ARG A 119 8.93 -8.09 -18.12
CA ARG A 119 9.50 -6.94 -18.83
C ARG A 119 11.03 -7.01 -18.90
N PRO A 120 11.68 -6.55 -20.00
CA PRO A 120 13.13 -6.60 -20.16
C PRO A 120 13.93 -6.01 -19.00
N ALA A 121 13.62 -4.79 -18.55
CA ALA A 121 14.30 -4.17 -17.41
C ALA A 121 14.21 -5.02 -16.13
N PHE A 122 13.05 -5.61 -15.87
CA PHE A 122 12.83 -6.47 -14.72
C PHE A 122 13.60 -7.79 -14.84
N LYS A 123 13.55 -8.42 -16.02
CA LYS A 123 14.28 -9.65 -16.32
C LYS A 123 15.80 -9.44 -16.26
N TYR A 124 16.29 -8.31 -16.75
CA TYR A 124 17.69 -7.91 -16.62
C TYR A 124 18.12 -7.80 -15.15
N MET A 125 17.36 -7.09 -14.31
CA MET A 125 17.66 -6.99 -12.88
C MET A 125 17.71 -8.35 -12.18
N MET A 126 16.78 -9.24 -12.53
CA MET A 126 16.72 -10.59 -12.00
C MET A 126 17.93 -11.43 -12.43
N GLU A 127 18.23 -11.50 -13.74
CA GLU A 127 19.28 -12.35 -14.30
C GLU A 127 20.69 -11.86 -13.94
N LYS A 128 20.90 -10.54 -13.91
CA LYS A 128 22.20 -9.92 -13.61
C LYS A 128 22.39 -9.58 -12.13
N ASN A 129 21.41 -9.88 -11.28
CA ASN A 129 21.41 -9.51 -9.85
C ASN A 129 21.68 -8.01 -9.61
N VAL A 130 21.15 -7.18 -10.51
CA VAL A 130 21.13 -5.72 -10.36
C VAL A 130 19.99 -5.35 -9.42
N VAL A 131 20.24 -4.40 -8.51
CA VAL A 131 19.33 -4.09 -7.40
C VAL A 131 19.09 -2.59 -7.38
N PRO A 132 17.85 -2.10 -7.49
CA PRO A 132 17.59 -0.67 -7.43
C PRO A 132 17.94 -0.11 -6.05
N CYS A 133 18.28 1.18 -6.03
CA CYS A 133 18.70 1.90 -4.84
C CYS A 133 19.95 1.33 -4.13
N CYS A 134 20.85 0.69 -4.88
CA CYS A 134 22.10 0.13 -4.38
C CYS A 134 23.28 0.54 -5.29
N TRP A 135 24.49 0.41 -4.76
CA TRP A 135 25.73 0.64 -5.51
C TRP A 135 26.16 -0.58 -6.31
N HIS A 136 26.64 -0.35 -7.53
CA HIS A 136 27.19 -1.35 -8.44
C HIS A 136 28.52 -0.88 -9.02
N GLU A 137 29.42 -1.82 -9.30
CA GLU A 137 30.62 -1.62 -10.12
C GLU A 137 30.38 -2.21 -11.53
N VAL A 138 30.77 -1.49 -12.56
CA VAL A 138 30.66 -1.96 -13.95
C VAL A 138 31.85 -1.48 -14.80
N GLU A 139 32.31 -2.32 -15.72
CA GLU A 139 33.28 -1.94 -16.75
C GLU A 139 32.54 -1.33 -17.94
N VAL A 140 32.96 -0.13 -18.35
CA VAL A 140 32.29 0.69 -19.36
C VAL A 140 33.26 1.37 -20.32
N ASN A 141 32.75 1.71 -21.51
CA ASN A 141 33.35 2.70 -22.40
C ASN A 141 32.52 3.99 -22.39
N GLU A 142 33.16 5.15 -22.31
CA GLU A 142 32.47 6.44 -22.42
C GLU A 142 32.05 6.68 -23.86
N VAL A 143 30.81 7.14 -24.05
CA VAL A 143 30.24 7.39 -25.37
C VAL A 143 29.63 8.79 -25.44
N ASN A 144 29.77 9.41 -26.61
CA ASN A 144 29.16 10.70 -26.89
C ASN A 144 27.75 10.51 -27.45
N LYS A 145 26.74 10.35 -26.60
CA LYS A 145 25.34 10.49 -27.02
C LYS A 145 24.90 11.95 -26.89
N LYS A 146 24.44 12.55 -28.00
CA LYS A 146 23.74 13.85 -28.00
C LYS A 146 22.35 13.66 -27.42
N LYS A 147 22.16 13.84 -26.11
CA LYS A 147 20.87 14.13 -25.45
C LYS A 147 21.08 14.51 -23.98
N ILE A 148 20.20 15.39 -23.49
CA ILE A 148 20.52 16.54 -22.61
C ILE A 148 20.07 16.27 -21.18
N MET A 149 20.91 16.61 -20.18
CA MET A 149 20.67 16.55 -18.71
C MET A 149 21.32 15.36 -17.97
N ILE A 150 22.29 14.71 -18.59
CA ILE A 150 23.24 13.81 -17.92
C ILE A 150 24.64 14.40 -18.00
N ASP A 151 25.50 14.02 -17.06
CA ASP A 151 26.91 14.42 -17.05
C ASP A 151 27.72 13.55 -18.01
N LYS A 152 27.46 12.23 -18.04
CA LYS A 152 28.16 11.26 -18.91
C LYS A 152 27.26 10.10 -19.35
N ALA A 153 27.57 9.53 -20.50
CA ALA A 153 26.94 8.33 -21.03
C ALA A 153 27.98 7.23 -21.26
N TYR A 154 27.57 5.99 -21.04
CA TYR A 154 28.44 4.83 -21.09
C TYR A 154 27.82 3.66 -21.83
N GLU A 155 28.63 2.84 -22.47
CA GLU A 155 28.28 1.49 -22.92
C GLU A 155 28.88 0.45 -21.95
N ALA A 156 28.08 -0.51 -21.52
CA ALA A 156 28.53 -1.60 -20.65
C ALA A 156 29.39 -2.61 -21.41
N ILE A 157 30.57 -2.91 -20.86
CA ILE A 157 31.46 -4.00 -21.30
C ILE A 157 31.21 -5.25 -20.47
N SER A 158 30.88 -5.07 -19.19
CA SER A 158 30.57 -6.15 -18.25
C SER A 158 29.17 -5.99 -17.67
N SER A 159 28.62 -7.06 -17.11
CA SER A 159 27.42 -6.93 -16.26
C SER A 159 27.75 -6.20 -14.95
N PRO A 160 26.83 -5.38 -14.39
CA PRO A 160 27.07 -4.69 -13.13
C PRO A 160 27.14 -5.64 -11.94
N ASN A 161 28.10 -5.40 -11.04
CA ASN A 161 28.31 -6.19 -9.83
C ASN A 161 27.84 -5.40 -8.59
N LEU A 162 26.97 -5.99 -7.78
CA LEU A 162 26.45 -5.36 -6.55
C LEU A 162 27.56 -5.15 -5.50
N LEU A 163 27.69 -3.93 -4.99
CA LEU A 163 28.62 -3.55 -3.95
C LEU A 163 27.97 -3.57 -2.56
N LYS A 164 28.74 -3.92 -1.52
CA LYS A 164 28.29 -3.90 -0.11
C LYS A 164 28.43 -2.51 0.51
N ARG A 165 27.77 -1.52 -0.10
CA ARG A 165 27.85 -0.11 0.28
C ARG A 165 26.45 0.40 0.64
N LYS A 166 26.33 1.15 1.74
CA LYS A 166 25.04 1.54 2.34
C LYS A 166 24.74 3.04 2.29
N ASP A 167 25.73 3.88 2.01
CA ASP A 167 25.53 5.32 1.85
C ASP A 167 24.71 5.62 0.59
N ILE A 168 24.03 6.75 0.63
CA ILE A 168 23.20 7.27 -0.46
C ILE A 168 24.00 8.40 -1.12
N PRO A 169 24.09 8.47 -2.46
CA PRO A 169 24.76 9.59 -3.12
C PRO A 169 24.01 10.92 -2.85
N ASN A 170 24.62 12.04 -3.21
CA ASN A 170 23.93 13.34 -3.09
C ASN A 170 22.84 13.46 -4.15
N LEU A 171 21.60 13.11 -3.78
CA LEU A 171 20.43 13.18 -4.64
C LEU A 171 19.82 14.59 -4.63
N LYS A 172 19.53 15.12 -5.82
CA LYS A 172 18.75 16.35 -6.01
C LYS A 172 17.26 16.00 -5.98
N VAL A 173 16.53 16.62 -5.06
CA VAL A 173 15.11 16.36 -4.83
C VAL A 173 14.32 17.62 -5.08
N LEU A 174 13.24 17.50 -5.86
CA LEU A 174 12.28 18.54 -6.12
C LEU A 174 10.90 18.07 -5.65
N SER A 175 10.28 18.79 -4.72
CA SER A 175 8.84 18.66 -4.47
C SER A 175 8.07 19.71 -5.24
N PHE A 176 6.83 19.40 -5.59
CA PHE A 176 5.93 20.37 -6.18
C PHE A 176 4.47 20.15 -5.76
N ALA A 177 3.68 21.21 -5.88
CA ALA A 177 2.23 21.19 -5.72
C ALA A 177 1.62 22.11 -6.77
N ILE A 178 0.54 21.67 -7.42
CA ILE A 178 -0.21 22.49 -8.38
C ILE A 178 -1.51 23.00 -7.77
N THR A 179 -2.00 24.11 -8.29
CA THR A 179 -3.31 24.66 -7.96
C THR A 179 -4.04 24.99 -9.26
N CYS A 180 -5.18 24.34 -9.46
CA CYS A 180 -6.04 24.56 -10.62
C CYS A 180 -7.21 25.47 -10.25
N TYR A 181 -7.62 26.33 -11.16
CA TYR A 181 -8.79 27.17 -10.98
C TYR A 181 -10.03 26.48 -11.54
N SER A 182 -10.92 26.00 -10.68
CA SER A 182 -12.19 25.40 -11.08
C SER A 182 -13.36 26.22 -10.57
N LYS A 183 -14.21 26.72 -11.47
CA LYS A 183 -15.44 27.44 -11.11
C LYS A 183 -16.49 26.53 -10.47
N ALA A 184 -16.45 25.24 -10.75
CA ALA A 184 -17.41 24.27 -10.26
C ALA A 184 -16.76 22.89 -10.14
N GLY A 185 -16.66 22.42 -8.89
CA GLY A 185 -16.22 21.07 -8.56
C GLY A 185 -14.78 20.74 -8.85
N SER A 186 -14.47 19.44 -8.91
CA SER A 186 -13.12 18.96 -9.22
C SER A 186 -12.63 19.55 -10.54
N PRO A 187 -11.40 20.06 -10.60
CA PRO A 187 -10.86 20.70 -11.79
C PRO A 187 -10.80 19.71 -12.97
N ASN A 188 -11.12 20.21 -14.16
CA ASN A 188 -11.06 19.47 -15.43
C ASN A 188 -10.08 20.16 -16.38
N PRO A 189 -9.03 19.48 -16.87
CA PRO A 189 -8.01 20.11 -17.71
C PRO A 189 -8.57 20.68 -19.02
N ASN A 190 -9.70 20.20 -19.53
CA ASN A 190 -10.32 20.78 -20.73
C ASN A 190 -10.96 22.16 -20.50
N ARG A 191 -11.25 22.52 -19.25
CA ARG A 191 -11.99 23.73 -18.87
C ARG A 191 -11.18 24.66 -17.99
N ASP A 192 -10.44 24.08 -17.06
CA ASP A 192 -9.89 24.76 -15.89
C ASP A 192 -8.36 24.87 -16.06
N PRO A 193 -7.78 26.07 -15.90
CA PRO A 193 -6.35 26.29 -16.04
C PRO A 193 -5.58 26.03 -14.75
N ILE A 194 -4.28 25.74 -14.88
CA ILE A 194 -3.33 25.71 -13.76
C ILE A 194 -2.92 27.14 -13.42
N ILE A 195 -3.36 27.67 -12.29
CA ILE A 195 -3.07 29.06 -11.91
C ILE A 195 -1.78 29.22 -11.11
N LEU A 196 -1.29 28.14 -10.49
CA LEU A 196 -0.10 28.17 -9.65
C LEU A 196 0.58 26.79 -9.61
N ILE A 197 1.90 26.78 -9.71
CA ILE A 197 2.77 25.65 -9.38
C ILE A 197 3.81 26.16 -8.38
N SER A 198 3.87 25.57 -7.20
CA SER A 198 4.89 25.86 -6.18
C SER A 198 5.86 24.70 -6.09
N THR A 199 7.14 25.02 -5.89
CA THR A 199 8.22 24.04 -5.82
C THR A 199 9.15 24.32 -4.64
N CYS A 200 9.70 23.25 -4.07
CA CYS A 200 10.74 23.33 -3.04
C CYS A 200 11.80 22.26 -3.34
N THR A 201 13.07 22.61 -3.16
CA THR A 201 14.18 21.67 -3.36
C THR A 201 14.83 21.30 -2.04
N ASN A 202 15.55 20.17 -1.99
CA ASN A 202 16.37 19.83 -0.83
C ASN A 202 17.58 20.77 -0.58
N PHE A 203 17.79 21.76 -1.45
CA PHE A 203 18.74 22.87 -1.24
C PHE A 203 18.04 24.15 -0.75
N ASN A 204 16.78 24.06 -0.33
CA ASN A 204 15.93 25.19 0.08
C ASN A 204 15.70 26.26 -1.00
N ASP A 205 15.94 25.94 -2.30
CA ASP A 205 15.45 26.78 -3.40
C ASP A 205 13.93 26.61 -3.52
N LYS A 206 13.21 27.73 -3.47
CA LYS A 206 11.75 27.82 -3.48
C LYS A 206 11.33 28.67 -4.67
N LYS A 207 10.53 28.11 -5.57
CA LYS A 207 10.02 28.84 -6.75
C LYS A 207 8.54 28.66 -6.92
N GLN A 208 7.88 29.71 -7.41
CA GLN A 208 6.47 29.71 -7.73
C GLN A 208 6.25 30.23 -9.15
N PHE A 209 5.39 29.56 -9.89
CA PHE A 209 5.00 29.91 -11.25
C PHE A 209 3.50 30.12 -11.24
N PHE A 210 3.01 31.31 -11.56
CA PHE A 210 1.58 31.62 -11.49
C PHE A 210 1.09 32.45 -12.68
N ALA A 211 -0.19 32.27 -13.00
CA ALA A 211 -0.91 33.00 -14.04
C ALA A 211 -2.36 33.23 -13.61
N PHE A 212 -2.60 34.29 -12.82
CA PHE A 212 -3.94 34.68 -12.37
C PHE A 212 -4.80 35.30 -13.49
N ASP A 213 -4.24 35.49 -14.69
CA ASP A 213 -4.97 35.81 -15.91
C ASP A 213 -5.51 34.56 -16.63
N PHE A 214 -5.37 33.38 -16.01
CA PHE A 214 -5.87 32.09 -16.49
C PHE A 214 -5.18 31.56 -17.74
N LYS A 215 -4.02 32.14 -18.11
CA LYS A 215 -3.17 31.68 -19.22
C LYS A 215 -2.02 30.85 -18.70
N ASP A 216 -2.29 29.58 -18.45
CA ASP A 216 -1.36 28.64 -17.84
C ASP A 216 -0.25 28.13 -18.77
N GLU A 217 -0.22 28.55 -20.04
CA GLU A 217 0.89 28.29 -20.98
C GLU A 217 2.26 28.65 -20.38
N LYS A 218 2.36 29.87 -19.83
CA LYS A 218 3.59 30.38 -19.23
C LYS A 218 3.98 29.59 -17.97
N VAL A 219 2.99 29.23 -17.15
CA VAL A 219 3.20 28.48 -15.90
C VAL A 219 3.80 27.11 -16.19
N ILE A 220 3.21 26.38 -17.15
CA ILE A 220 3.68 25.04 -17.55
C ILE A 220 5.08 25.13 -18.17
N LYS A 221 5.31 26.10 -19.05
CA LYS A 221 6.60 26.29 -19.71
C LYS A 221 7.72 26.64 -18.72
N ASP A 222 7.47 27.57 -17.81
CA ASP A 222 8.46 28.00 -16.81
C ASP A 222 8.76 26.87 -15.81
N PHE A 223 7.74 26.08 -15.42
CA PHE A 223 7.93 24.89 -14.59
C PHE A 223 8.77 23.82 -15.29
N SER A 224 8.45 23.48 -16.55
CA SER A 224 9.24 22.52 -17.34
C SER A 224 10.70 22.97 -17.47
N LYS A 225 10.92 24.26 -17.74
CA LYS A 225 12.26 24.86 -17.82
C LYS A 225 13.00 24.72 -16.48
N PHE A 226 12.33 25.00 -15.37
CA PHE A 226 12.94 24.89 -14.05
C PHE A 226 13.33 23.45 -13.69
N ILE A 227 12.50 22.44 -14.00
CA ILE A 227 12.87 21.03 -13.81
C ILE A 227 14.17 20.73 -14.56
N ASN A 228 14.27 21.18 -15.81
CA ASN A 228 15.43 20.91 -16.65
C ASN A 228 16.70 21.64 -16.16
N GLU A 229 16.56 22.88 -15.67
CA GLU A 229 17.66 23.65 -15.08
C GLU A 229 18.15 23.06 -13.75
N PHE A 230 17.24 22.71 -12.84
CA PHE A 230 17.59 22.12 -11.55
C PHE A 230 18.15 20.69 -11.72
N ASN A 231 17.60 19.96 -12.69
CA ASN A 231 17.91 18.58 -13.03
C ASN A 231 17.78 17.62 -11.82
N PRO A 232 16.57 17.43 -11.25
CA PRO A 232 16.35 16.57 -10.09
C PRO A 232 16.60 15.09 -10.40
N ASP A 233 17.13 14.34 -9.44
CA ASP A 233 17.12 12.87 -9.48
C ASP A 233 15.76 12.34 -9.05
N ILE A 234 15.12 13.02 -8.09
CA ILE A 234 13.82 12.64 -7.54
C ILE A 234 12.85 13.79 -7.66
N ILE A 235 11.66 13.50 -8.18
CA ILE A 235 10.51 14.41 -8.15
C ILE A 235 9.46 13.79 -7.22
N VAL A 236 8.95 14.57 -6.26
CA VAL A 236 7.96 14.08 -5.30
C VAL A 236 6.73 14.99 -5.25
N GLY A 237 5.55 14.39 -5.21
CA GLY A 237 4.28 15.09 -5.05
C GLY A 237 3.36 14.34 -4.09
N PHE A 238 2.13 14.85 -3.98
CA PHE A 238 1.05 14.19 -3.26
C PHE A 238 -0.17 14.11 -4.19
N ASN A 239 -0.54 12.91 -4.60
CA ASN A 239 -1.48 12.61 -5.69
C ASN A 239 -0.99 12.99 -7.09
N ASN A 240 0.33 13.10 -7.30
CA ASN A 240 0.88 13.50 -8.59
C ASN A 240 0.78 12.40 -9.67
N ASN A 241 0.69 11.11 -9.30
CA ASN A 241 0.51 10.02 -10.27
C ASN A 241 -0.90 10.02 -10.89
N ASN A 242 -1.93 10.37 -10.10
CA ASN A 242 -3.32 10.32 -10.54
C ASN A 242 -3.87 11.69 -10.94
N PHE A 243 -3.32 12.78 -10.40
CA PHE A 243 -3.81 14.14 -10.63
C PHE A 243 -2.77 15.05 -11.27
N ASP A 244 -1.70 15.43 -10.55
CA ASP A 244 -0.86 16.56 -11.00
C ASP A 244 -0.23 16.35 -12.39
N TRP A 245 0.46 15.23 -12.59
CA TRP A 245 1.11 14.95 -13.87
C TRP A 245 0.12 14.70 -15.01
N PRO A 246 -0.93 13.85 -14.85
CA PRO A 246 -1.98 13.75 -15.87
C PRO A 246 -2.57 15.10 -16.26
N TYR A 247 -2.85 15.96 -15.27
CA TYR A 247 -3.41 17.29 -15.49
C TYR A 247 -2.43 18.20 -16.26
N LEU A 248 -1.15 18.21 -15.86
CA LEU A 248 -0.08 18.94 -16.53
C LEU A 248 0.10 18.49 -17.98
N ILE A 249 0.08 17.17 -18.25
CA ILE A 249 0.21 16.60 -19.59
C ILE A 249 -0.97 17.06 -20.47
N GLU A 250 -2.21 16.89 -20.01
CA GLU A 250 -3.40 17.29 -20.77
C GLU A 250 -3.42 18.81 -21.03
N ARG A 251 -3.09 19.65 -20.03
CA ARG A 251 -3.01 21.11 -20.21
C ARG A 251 -1.87 21.53 -21.14
N ALA A 252 -0.71 20.89 -21.06
CA ALA A 252 0.40 21.15 -21.97
C ALA A 252 0.00 20.85 -23.43
N GLU A 253 -0.74 19.78 -23.67
CA GLU A 253 -1.26 19.43 -24.99
C GLU A 253 -2.28 20.45 -25.51
N ILE A 254 -3.26 20.83 -24.67
CA ILE A 254 -4.27 21.85 -25.01
C ILE A 254 -3.59 23.19 -25.37
N ASN A 255 -2.61 23.60 -24.57
CA ASN A 255 -1.90 24.87 -24.76
C ASN A 255 -0.75 24.79 -25.79
N LYS A 256 -0.47 23.61 -26.35
CA LYS A 256 0.67 23.35 -27.26
C LYS A 256 2.02 23.75 -26.65
N VAL A 257 2.20 23.50 -25.36
CA VAL A 257 3.45 23.70 -24.62
C VAL A 257 4.26 22.41 -24.60
N ASP A 258 5.57 22.55 -24.75
CA ASP A 258 6.50 21.44 -24.57
C ASP A 258 6.72 21.14 -23.07
N LEU A 259 6.31 19.94 -22.64
CA LEU A 259 6.52 19.41 -21.28
C LEU A 259 7.59 18.30 -21.30
N SER A 260 8.70 18.57 -21.97
CA SER A 260 9.83 17.64 -22.08
C SER A 260 10.71 17.68 -20.83
N VAL A 261 10.39 16.84 -19.84
CA VAL A 261 11.01 16.83 -18.51
C VAL A 261 11.83 15.58 -18.19
N THR A 262 11.82 14.54 -19.04
CA THR A 262 12.74 13.39 -18.88
C THR A 262 14.18 13.82 -19.16
N ARG A 263 15.16 13.02 -18.73
CA ARG A 263 16.59 13.29 -19.02
C ARG A 263 16.98 13.15 -20.49
N GLU A 264 16.06 12.77 -21.35
CA GLU A 264 16.29 12.71 -22.80
C GLU A 264 15.49 13.77 -23.55
N GLY A 265 14.73 14.62 -22.85
CA GLY A 265 13.88 15.63 -23.46
C GLY A 265 12.61 15.04 -24.08
N PHE A 266 11.98 14.08 -23.40
CA PHE A 266 10.67 13.55 -23.76
C PHE A 266 9.62 13.92 -22.71
N LYS A 267 8.35 13.72 -23.07
CA LYS A 267 7.20 13.89 -22.18
C LYS A 267 7.13 12.76 -21.13
N PRO A 268 6.65 13.06 -19.92
CA PRO A 268 6.33 12.03 -18.94
C PRO A 268 5.13 11.21 -19.41
N HIS A 269 5.04 9.95 -18.99
CA HIS A 269 3.95 9.06 -19.42
C HIS A 269 3.51 8.11 -18.31
N LYS A 270 2.26 7.67 -18.36
CA LYS A 270 1.74 6.67 -17.41
C LYS A 270 2.31 5.28 -17.72
N SER A 271 2.77 4.60 -16.68
CA SER A 271 3.41 3.28 -16.76
C SER A 271 2.75 2.30 -15.77
N LEU A 272 3.46 1.24 -15.39
CA LEU A 272 2.97 0.17 -14.51
C LEU A 272 2.35 0.70 -13.23
N TYR A 273 1.33 0.01 -12.71
CA TYR A 273 0.70 0.37 -11.43
C TYR A 273 0.07 1.77 -11.39
N GLY A 274 0.04 2.47 -12.53
CA GLY A 274 -0.48 3.82 -12.65
C GLY A 274 0.52 4.94 -12.33
N HIS A 275 1.78 4.63 -12.00
CA HIS A 275 2.79 5.67 -11.80
C HIS A 275 3.10 6.42 -13.09
N ILE A 276 3.57 7.65 -12.95
CA ILE A 276 4.07 8.45 -14.07
C ILE A 276 5.57 8.26 -14.15
N SER A 277 6.04 7.67 -15.25
CA SER A 277 7.46 7.45 -15.54
C SER A 277 8.07 8.71 -16.15
N ILE A 278 9.21 9.11 -15.59
CA ILE A 278 10.01 10.25 -16.05
C ILE A 278 11.44 9.74 -16.26
N ALA A 279 11.68 9.07 -17.40
CA ALA A 279 12.93 8.35 -17.68
C ALA A 279 14.19 9.08 -17.21
N GLY A 280 14.99 8.38 -16.41
CA GLY A 280 16.21 8.89 -15.78
C GLY A 280 16.00 9.67 -14.48
N ARG A 281 14.76 9.77 -13.99
CA ARG A 281 14.39 10.37 -12.70
C ARG A 281 13.42 9.43 -11.98
N ALA A 282 13.44 9.43 -10.65
CA ALA A 282 12.42 8.73 -9.87
C ALA A 282 11.27 9.69 -9.52
N ASN A 283 10.07 9.42 -10.03
CA ASN A 283 8.86 10.16 -9.67
C ASN A 283 8.08 9.42 -8.57
N LEU A 284 7.92 10.03 -7.40
CA LEU A 284 7.26 9.44 -6.25
C LEU A 284 5.98 10.19 -5.90
N ASP A 285 4.95 9.43 -5.56
CA ASP A 285 3.67 9.93 -5.07
C ASP A 285 3.45 9.51 -3.62
N LEU A 286 3.48 10.46 -2.69
CA LEU A 286 3.27 10.17 -1.27
C LEU A 286 1.86 9.68 -0.95
N LEU A 287 0.87 9.92 -1.82
CA LEU A 287 -0.48 9.37 -1.65
C LEU A 287 -0.47 7.85 -1.82
N ASP A 288 0.34 7.31 -2.73
CA ASP A 288 0.42 5.85 -2.94
C ASP A 288 0.94 5.14 -1.67
N PHE A 289 1.86 5.77 -0.94
CA PHE A 289 2.27 5.29 0.38
C PHE A 289 1.19 5.49 1.44
N ALA A 290 0.53 6.65 1.46
CA ALA A 290 -0.51 6.95 2.45
C ALA A 290 -1.68 5.93 2.39
N LYS A 291 -2.03 5.45 1.20
CA LYS A 291 -3.06 4.42 0.99
C LYS A 291 -2.74 3.06 1.60
N ASP A 292 -1.45 2.74 1.81
CA ASP A 292 -1.04 1.50 2.47
C ASP A 292 -1.16 1.57 4.01
N ILE A 293 -1.41 2.77 4.58
CA ILE A 293 -1.50 2.98 6.02
C ILE A 293 -2.97 2.95 6.45
N SER A 294 -3.33 1.96 7.27
CA SER A 294 -4.71 1.75 7.73
C SER A 294 -5.28 2.88 8.59
N GLU A 295 -4.40 3.63 9.25
CA GLU A 295 -4.71 4.76 10.10
C GLU A 295 -5.11 5.99 9.30
N ILE A 296 -4.63 6.11 8.07
CA ILE A 296 -4.94 7.20 7.13
C ILE A 296 -6.21 6.83 6.36
N LYS A 297 -7.29 7.59 6.55
CA LYS A 297 -8.63 7.27 6.02
C LYS A 297 -9.20 8.31 5.09
N LEU A 298 -8.80 9.57 5.20
CA LEU A 298 -9.21 10.63 4.29
C LEU A 298 -8.26 10.72 3.09
N GLU A 299 -7.05 10.17 3.20
CA GLU A 299 -6.05 10.18 2.11
C GLU A 299 -5.61 11.61 1.75
N THR A 300 -5.46 12.48 2.76
CA THR A 300 -5.01 13.87 2.59
C THR A 300 -3.57 14.07 3.06
N LEU A 301 -2.93 15.13 2.57
CA LEU A 301 -1.58 15.51 2.99
C LEU A 301 -1.55 15.83 4.49
N GLU A 302 -2.58 16.50 5.01
CA GLU A 302 -2.71 16.81 6.43
C GLU A 302 -2.72 15.57 7.32
N GLU A 303 -3.43 14.52 6.91
CA GLU A 303 -3.49 13.26 7.66
C GLU A 303 -2.15 12.53 7.65
N LEU A 304 -1.42 12.58 6.52
CA LEU A 304 -0.05 12.06 6.44
C LEU A 304 0.91 12.85 7.34
N ILE A 305 0.83 14.18 7.38
CA ILE A 305 1.63 15.05 8.27
C ILE A 305 1.36 14.69 9.73
N ASP A 306 0.09 14.54 10.11
CA ASP A 306 -0.32 14.18 11.47
C ASP A 306 0.18 12.78 11.84
N PHE A 307 0.10 11.82 10.91
CA PHE A 307 0.62 10.47 11.10
C PHE A 307 2.14 10.45 11.30
N LEU A 308 2.87 11.24 10.50
CA LEU A 308 4.32 11.38 10.60
C LEU A 308 4.77 12.27 11.78
N LYS A 309 3.83 12.98 12.42
CA LYS A 309 4.09 13.95 13.50
C LYS A 309 5.05 15.06 13.07
N ILE A 310 4.90 15.53 11.84
CA ILE A 310 5.64 16.69 11.34
C ILE A 310 5.08 17.95 12.00
N GLU A 311 5.96 18.86 12.43
CA GLU A 311 5.55 20.12 13.02
C GLU A 311 4.65 20.89 12.04
N LYS A 312 3.47 21.29 12.52
CA LYS A 312 2.54 22.08 11.72
C LYS A 312 3.11 23.46 11.55
N VAL A 313 3.02 23.98 10.32
CA VAL A 313 3.36 25.38 10.04
C VAL A 313 2.31 26.27 10.71
N GLU A 314 2.73 27.07 11.69
CA GLU A 314 1.88 28.08 12.32
C GLU A 314 1.32 29.02 11.24
N ASN A 315 0.01 29.29 11.31
CA ASN A 315 -0.68 30.15 10.34
C ASN A 315 -0.60 29.66 8.88
N LYS A 316 -0.58 28.33 8.64
CA LYS A 316 -0.91 27.76 7.32
C LYS A 316 -2.33 28.20 6.95
N PRO A 317 -2.54 28.89 5.82
CA PRO A 317 -3.88 29.27 5.40
C PRO A 317 -4.75 28.05 5.10
N LEU A 318 -6.04 28.10 5.44
CA LEU A 318 -6.99 27.06 5.08
C LEU A 318 -7.72 27.45 3.79
N ILE A 319 -7.18 27.04 2.64
CA ILE A 319 -7.80 27.31 1.34
C ILE A 319 -8.75 26.18 0.97
N ASN A 320 -10.02 26.32 1.34
CA ASN A 320 -11.06 25.34 1.00
C ASN A 320 -11.73 25.60 -0.36
N ASN A 321 -11.51 26.77 -0.95
CA ASN A 321 -12.11 27.16 -2.23
C ASN A 321 -11.21 28.14 -2.97
N VAL A 322 -10.48 27.65 -3.98
CA VAL A 322 -9.56 28.45 -4.80
C VAL A 322 -10.28 29.64 -5.45
N VAL A 323 -11.56 29.50 -5.84
CA VAL A 323 -12.32 30.58 -6.50
C VAL A 323 -12.45 31.81 -5.61
N LYS A 324 -12.65 31.59 -4.30
CA LYS A 324 -12.78 32.68 -3.33
C LYS A 324 -11.45 33.34 -2.94
N HIS A 325 -10.32 32.84 -3.46
CA HIS A 325 -8.99 33.29 -3.08
C HIS A 325 -8.19 33.84 -4.27
N ILE A 326 -8.88 34.37 -5.28
CA ILE A 326 -8.26 34.96 -6.47
C ILE A 326 -8.85 36.33 -6.83
N GLU A 327 -9.73 36.90 -6.01
CA GLU A 327 -10.40 38.16 -6.30
C GLU A 327 -9.53 39.35 -5.85
N THR A 328 -9.02 39.30 -4.62
CA THR A 328 -8.20 40.37 -4.03
C THR A 328 -6.70 40.06 -4.06
N LYS A 329 -5.88 41.07 -3.75
CA LYS A 329 -4.41 40.89 -3.69
C LYS A 329 -4.03 40.03 -2.48
N GLU A 330 -4.65 40.30 -1.34
CA GLU A 330 -4.45 39.62 -0.06
C GLU A 330 -4.82 38.14 -0.16
N GLU A 331 -5.92 37.82 -0.85
CA GLU A 331 -6.34 36.46 -1.16
C GLU A 331 -5.32 35.68 -2.02
N LYS A 332 -4.79 36.33 -3.06
CA LYS A 332 -3.75 35.74 -3.93
C LYS A 332 -2.46 35.49 -3.15
N GLU A 333 -2.06 36.41 -2.28
CA GLU A 333 -0.92 36.23 -1.38
C GLU A 333 -1.12 35.03 -0.43
N LEU A 334 -2.35 34.86 0.07
CA LEU A 334 -2.73 33.72 0.89
C LEU A 334 -2.61 32.38 0.13
N LEU A 335 -3.10 32.35 -1.11
CA LEU A 335 -3.01 31.18 -1.99
C LEU A 335 -1.56 30.82 -2.34
N LEU A 336 -0.74 31.83 -2.63
CA LEU A 336 0.70 31.64 -2.87
C LEU A 336 1.38 31.05 -1.63
N LYS A 337 1.08 31.57 -0.43
CA LYS A 337 1.63 31.05 0.83
C LYS A 337 1.23 29.60 1.07
N ASP A 338 -0.05 29.27 0.93
CA ASP A 338 -0.54 27.90 1.14
C ASP A 338 0.11 26.89 0.19
N SER A 339 0.12 27.19 -1.11
CA SER A 339 0.71 26.31 -2.14
C SER A 339 2.20 26.07 -1.90
N LEU A 340 2.95 27.10 -1.49
CA LEU A 340 4.37 26.95 -1.17
C LEU A 340 4.58 26.09 0.08
N VAL A 341 3.80 26.33 1.14
CA VAL A 341 3.81 25.50 2.35
C VAL A 341 3.47 24.04 2.04
N ASN A 342 2.55 23.77 1.12
CA ASN A 342 2.25 22.41 0.68
C ASN A 342 3.47 21.75 0.01
N ALA A 343 4.15 22.43 -0.90
CA ALA A 343 5.37 21.91 -1.52
C ALA A 343 6.48 21.64 -0.48
N GLU A 344 6.64 22.50 0.52
CA GLU A 344 7.57 22.30 1.63
C GLU A 344 7.22 21.07 2.48
N LEU A 345 5.95 20.94 2.88
CA LEU A 345 5.48 19.82 3.70
C LEU A 345 5.60 18.48 2.96
N ILE A 346 5.33 18.45 1.64
CA ILE A 346 5.58 17.27 0.80
C ILE A 346 7.06 16.86 0.86
N LEU A 347 7.97 17.83 0.75
CA LEU A 347 9.41 17.57 0.84
C LEU A 347 9.81 17.02 2.22
N GLU A 348 9.28 17.59 3.30
CA GLU A 348 9.56 17.12 4.66
C GLU A 348 9.02 15.71 4.92
N CYS A 349 7.79 15.41 4.49
CA CYS A 349 7.24 14.06 4.49
C CYS A 349 8.15 13.07 3.75
N PHE A 350 8.59 13.45 2.55
CA PHE A 350 9.49 12.63 1.74
C PHE A 350 10.83 12.39 2.42
N LYS A 351 11.47 13.43 2.99
CA LYS A 351 12.75 13.30 3.71
C LYS A 351 12.66 12.30 4.86
N MET A 352 11.53 12.26 5.58
CA MET A 352 11.30 11.29 6.66
C MET A 352 11.12 9.85 6.15
N LEU A 353 10.66 9.67 4.92
CA LEU A 353 10.29 8.38 4.33
C LEU A 353 11.33 7.82 3.34
N LEU A 354 12.25 8.66 2.85
CA LEU A 354 13.22 8.30 1.81
C LEU A 354 14.00 7.03 2.13
N GLU A 355 14.54 6.95 3.34
CA GLU A 355 15.30 5.77 3.79
C GLU A 355 14.45 4.50 3.73
N PHE A 356 13.18 4.58 4.16
CA PHE A 356 12.24 3.47 4.09
C PHE A 356 11.97 3.05 2.65
N PHE A 357 11.72 4.00 1.73
CA PHE A 357 11.48 3.70 0.31
C PHE A 357 12.68 3.05 -0.38
N ILE A 358 13.90 3.53 -0.10
CA ILE A 358 15.16 2.93 -0.58
C ILE A 358 15.30 1.48 -0.08
N GLN A 359 15.04 1.23 1.21
CA GLN A 359 15.10 -0.12 1.75
C GLN A 359 14.02 -1.03 1.14
N LEU A 360 12.81 -0.53 0.94
CA LEU A 360 11.73 -1.28 0.31
C LEU A 360 12.07 -1.62 -1.15
N SER A 361 12.61 -0.66 -1.91
CA SER A 361 13.07 -0.84 -3.29
C SER A 361 14.15 -1.92 -3.38
N SER A 362 15.20 -1.83 -2.56
CA SER A 362 16.31 -2.80 -2.58
C SER A 362 15.89 -4.22 -2.17
N VAL A 363 14.98 -4.35 -1.18
CA VAL A 363 14.44 -5.65 -0.75
C VAL A 363 13.59 -6.27 -1.86
N THR A 364 12.63 -5.51 -2.40
CA THR A 364 11.65 -6.04 -3.36
C THR A 364 12.23 -6.21 -4.77
N GLY A 365 13.24 -5.41 -5.14
CA GLY A 365 13.79 -5.35 -6.49
C GLY A 365 12.99 -4.49 -7.46
N LEU A 366 12.07 -3.64 -6.96
CA LEU A 366 11.35 -2.66 -7.77
C LEU A 366 12.07 -1.30 -7.75
N PRO A 367 12.16 -0.58 -8.89
CA PRO A 367 12.67 0.80 -8.95
C PRO A 367 11.94 1.75 -7.99
N LEU A 368 12.58 2.86 -7.64
CA LEU A 368 12.11 3.74 -6.55
C LEU A 368 10.75 4.41 -6.84
N ASP A 369 10.49 4.75 -8.10
CA ASP A 369 9.22 5.29 -8.59
C ASP A 369 8.10 4.24 -8.66
N GLN A 370 8.46 2.97 -8.82
CA GLN A 370 7.53 1.84 -8.91
C GLN A 370 7.21 1.21 -7.57
N VAL A 371 8.16 1.20 -6.61
CA VAL A 371 8.01 0.39 -5.40
C VAL A 371 6.82 0.84 -4.56
N ILE A 372 6.58 2.14 -4.44
CA ILE A 372 5.44 2.65 -3.65
C ILE A 372 4.12 2.61 -4.45
N ALA A 373 4.16 2.83 -5.76
CA ALA A 373 2.98 2.74 -6.62
C ALA A 373 2.47 1.29 -6.77
N ALA A 374 3.38 0.31 -6.72
CA ALA A 374 3.04 -1.09 -6.79
C ALA A 374 2.21 -1.53 -5.57
N PRO A 375 1.03 -2.15 -5.76
CA PRO A 375 0.31 -2.74 -4.65
C PRO A 375 1.17 -3.79 -3.94
N VAL A 376 0.96 -3.98 -2.63
CA VAL A 376 1.79 -4.87 -1.78
C VAL A 376 2.00 -6.27 -2.39
N GLY A 377 0.97 -6.86 -3.01
CA GLY A 377 1.07 -8.16 -3.67
C GLY A 377 2.08 -8.20 -4.83
N PHE A 378 2.24 -7.11 -5.58
CA PHE A 378 3.23 -6.98 -6.65
C PHE A 378 4.65 -6.77 -6.12
N ARG A 379 4.81 -6.11 -4.96
CA ARG A 379 6.10 -6.01 -4.26
C ARG A 379 6.60 -7.39 -3.83
N VAL A 380 5.69 -8.23 -3.32
CA VAL A 380 5.95 -9.65 -3.00
C VAL A 380 6.25 -10.44 -4.26
N ASP A 381 5.46 -10.29 -5.32
CA ASP A 381 5.67 -10.96 -6.62
C ASP A 381 7.10 -10.73 -7.13
N SER A 382 7.52 -9.47 -7.15
CA SER A 382 8.87 -9.06 -7.56
C SER A 382 9.96 -9.75 -6.72
N TYR A 383 9.79 -9.79 -5.41
CA TYR A 383 10.72 -10.46 -4.51
C TYR A 383 10.78 -11.98 -4.77
N LEU A 384 9.63 -12.64 -4.89
CA LEU A 384 9.54 -14.08 -5.13
C LEU A 384 10.13 -14.49 -6.48
N ILE A 385 9.92 -13.71 -7.54
CA ILE A 385 10.56 -13.95 -8.85
C ILE A 385 12.08 -14.00 -8.72
N ARG A 386 12.67 -13.02 -8.02
CA ARG A 386 14.13 -12.99 -7.81
C ARG A 386 14.62 -14.18 -6.99
N GLN A 387 13.85 -14.64 -6.01
CA GLN A 387 14.21 -15.83 -5.22
C GLN A 387 14.06 -17.12 -6.02
N ALA A 388 12.97 -17.28 -6.79
CA ALA A 388 12.74 -18.44 -7.64
C ALA A 388 13.87 -18.59 -8.68
N HIS A 389 14.25 -17.50 -9.33
CA HIS A 389 15.38 -17.48 -10.27
C HIS A 389 16.69 -17.97 -9.62
N LYS A 390 17.01 -17.50 -8.41
CA LYS A 390 18.18 -17.96 -7.65
C LYS A 390 18.16 -19.45 -7.30
N LEU A 391 16.98 -20.05 -7.23
CA LEU A 391 16.78 -21.48 -6.94
C LEU A 391 16.73 -22.35 -8.21
N GLY A 392 16.80 -21.75 -9.40
CA GLY A 392 16.63 -22.45 -10.68
C GLY A 392 15.17 -22.89 -10.93
N GLU A 393 14.21 -22.27 -10.25
CA GLU A 393 12.77 -22.43 -10.50
C GLU A 393 12.34 -21.48 -11.62
N LEU A 394 11.59 -22.01 -12.58
CA LEU A 394 10.91 -21.24 -13.61
C LEU A 394 9.81 -20.39 -12.97
N ILE A 395 9.63 -19.18 -13.49
CA ILE A 395 8.59 -18.28 -13.01
C ILE A 395 7.25 -18.64 -13.69
N PRO A 396 6.22 -19.04 -12.92
CA PRO A 396 4.92 -19.33 -13.50
C PRO A 396 4.23 -18.05 -14.00
N LYS A 397 3.38 -18.19 -15.01
CA LYS A 397 2.46 -17.13 -15.43
C LYS A 397 1.40 -16.87 -14.37
N ARG A 398 0.95 -15.61 -14.33
CA ARG A 398 -0.30 -15.26 -13.64
C ARG A 398 -1.47 -15.89 -14.39
N LYS A 399 -2.47 -16.36 -13.64
CA LYS A 399 -3.68 -16.97 -14.19
C LYS A 399 -4.91 -16.29 -13.60
N GLU A 400 -5.88 -15.98 -14.44
CA GLU A 400 -7.22 -15.63 -13.97
C GLU A 400 -7.92 -16.90 -13.50
N GLN A 401 -8.33 -16.90 -12.24
CA GLN A 401 -9.00 -18.03 -11.61
C GLN A 401 -10.16 -17.48 -10.78
N MET A 402 -11.21 -18.29 -10.58
CA MET A 402 -12.30 -17.91 -9.69
C MET A 402 -11.83 -18.01 -8.23
N TYR A 403 -12.16 -16.99 -7.43
CA TYR A 403 -11.91 -17.03 -6.00
C TYR A 403 -12.73 -18.14 -5.34
N GLN A 404 -12.06 -18.99 -4.58
CA GLN A 404 -12.69 -19.97 -3.71
C GLN A 404 -12.44 -19.59 -2.26
N SER A 405 -13.51 -19.42 -1.49
CA SER A 405 -13.40 -19.16 -0.06
C SER A 405 -12.78 -20.36 0.65
N TYR A 406 -11.90 -20.10 1.60
CA TYR A 406 -11.37 -21.10 2.53
C TYR A 406 -11.52 -20.62 3.97
N LYS A 407 -11.45 -21.56 4.92
CA LYS A 407 -11.62 -21.25 6.33
C LYS A 407 -10.42 -20.44 6.85
N GLY A 408 -10.70 -19.24 7.34
CA GLY A 408 -9.68 -18.34 7.94
C GLY A 408 -9.22 -18.77 9.34
N GLY A 409 -8.53 -17.86 10.04
CA GLY A 409 -8.10 -18.09 11.43
C GLY A 409 -9.26 -18.24 12.42
N THR A 410 -8.98 -18.83 13.58
CA THR A 410 -9.96 -18.98 14.66
C THR A 410 -10.07 -17.68 15.43
N VAL A 411 -11.30 -17.28 15.74
CA VAL A 411 -11.57 -16.18 16.68
C VAL A 411 -12.51 -16.70 17.76
N LEU A 412 -12.03 -16.71 19.00
CA LEU A 412 -12.84 -17.07 20.16
C LEU A 412 -13.90 -15.99 20.38
N SER A 413 -15.11 -16.36 20.75
CA SER A 413 -16.11 -15.36 21.13
C SER A 413 -15.62 -14.61 22.38
N PRO A 414 -15.62 -13.27 22.37
CA PRO A 414 -15.22 -12.50 23.54
C PRO A 414 -16.16 -12.79 24.71
N LYS A 415 -15.62 -12.79 25.94
CA LYS A 415 -16.43 -12.71 27.16
C LYS A 415 -16.83 -11.24 27.36
N PRO A 416 -18.08 -10.82 27.09
CA PRO A 416 -18.44 -9.41 27.15
C PRO A 416 -18.30 -8.89 28.58
N GLY A 417 -17.80 -7.67 28.73
CA GLY A 417 -17.56 -7.08 30.04
C GLY A 417 -16.29 -6.24 30.11
N ILE A 418 -16.07 -5.64 31.28
CA ILE A 418 -14.77 -5.06 31.64
C ILE A 418 -13.89 -6.17 32.22
N HIS A 419 -12.67 -6.28 31.72
CA HIS A 419 -11.62 -7.12 32.27
C HIS A 419 -10.43 -6.24 32.69
N LYS A 420 -9.81 -6.55 33.82
CA LYS A 420 -8.71 -5.76 34.39
C LYS A 420 -7.39 -6.52 34.25
N ASN A 421 -6.29 -5.78 34.06
CA ASN A 421 -4.92 -6.29 33.99
C ASN A 421 -4.75 -7.43 32.97
N ILE A 422 -4.97 -7.12 31.68
CA ILE A 422 -4.96 -8.10 30.58
C ILE A 422 -3.70 -7.95 29.73
N ALA A 423 -2.97 -9.05 29.55
CA ALA A 423 -1.85 -9.13 28.62
C ALA A 423 -2.33 -9.67 27.27
N VAL A 424 -1.88 -9.05 26.18
CA VAL A 424 -2.05 -9.54 24.83
C VAL A 424 -0.76 -10.22 24.42
N LEU A 425 -0.83 -11.53 24.18
CA LEU A 425 0.28 -12.29 23.64
C LEU A 425 0.04 -12.52 22.15
N ASP A 426 0.97 -12.08 21.32
CA ASP A 426 0.94 -12.21 19.87
C ASP A 426 2.04 -13.17 19.40
N PHE A 427 1.74 -13.97 18.39
CA PHE A 427 2.73 -14.81 17.74
C PHE A 427 3.69 -13.95 16.92
N ALA A 428 5.00 -14.14 17.12
CA ALA A 428 6.00 -13.43 16.33
C ALA A 428 5.98 -13.94 14.88
N SER A 429 5.21 -13.30 13.99
CA SER A 429 5.04 -13.73 12.59
C SER A 429 4.56 -15.19 12.48
N MET A 430 3.37 -15.48 13.01
CA MET A 430 2.80 -16.84 13.11
C MET A 430 2.86 -17.64 11.80
N TYR A 431 2.20 -17.14 10.74
CA TYR A 431 2.09 -17.89 9.48
C TYR A 431 3.44 -18.12 8.81
N PRO A 432 4.34 -17.11 8.66
CA PRO A 432 5.70 -17.35 8.19
C PRO A 432 6.43 -18.46 8.93
N ASN A 433 6.41 -18.47 10.27
CA ASN A 433 7.11 -19.49 11.06
C ASN A 433 6.49 -20.88 10.90
N LEU A 434 5.16 -20.99 10.88
CA LEU A 434 4.48 -22.27 10.65
C LEU A 434 4.75 -22.82 9.24
N MET A 435 4.75 -21.95 8.21
CA MET A 435 5.09 -22.35 6.85
C MET A 435 6.55 -22.81 6.75
N VAL A 436 7.48 -22.18 7.47
CA VAL A 436 8.88 -22.63 7.57
C VAL A 436 8.99 -23.99 8.27
N LEU A 437 8.34 -24.14 9.42
CA LEU A 437 8.41 -25.34 10.25
C LEU A 437 7.89 -26.59 9.53
N TYR A 438 6.78 -26.44 8.79
CA TYR A 438 6.13 -27.53 8.07
C TYR A 438 6.47 -27.60 6.57
N ASN A 439 7.39 -26.75 6.11
CA ASN A 439 7.80 -26.64 4.70
C ASN A 439 6.61 -26.45 3.73
N ILE A 440 5.68 -25.57 4.07
CA ILE A 440 4.45 -25.31 3.30
C ILE A 440 4.78 -24.39 2.12
N SER A 441 4.69 -24.93 0.90
CA SER A 441 5.01 -24.21 -0.34
C SER A 441 4.36 -24.91 -1.54
N PRO A 442 4.02 -24.22 -2.64
CA PRO A 442 3.46 -24.86 -3.84
C PRO A 442 4.38 -25.93 -4.45
N ASP A 443 5.69 -25.73 -4.36
CA ASP A 443 6.73 -26.63 -4.86
C ASP A 443 7.00 -27.84 -3.95
N THR A 444 6.49 -27.83 -2.72
CA THR A 444 6.57 -28.96 -1.80
C THR A 444 5.24 -29.72 -1.68
N LEU A 445 4.15 -29.18 -2.24
CA LEU A 445 2.84 -29.82 -2.29
C LEU A 445 2.91 -31.13 -3.08
N VAL A 446 2.46 -32.22 -2.45
CA VAL A 446 2.33 -33.54 -3.05
C VAL A 446 1.00 -33.62 -3.77
N LEU A 447 1.04 -33.84 -5.08
CA LEU A 447 -0.18 -34.01 -5.89
C LEU A 447 -0.78 -35.41 -5.66
N PRO A 448 -2.10 -35.60 -5.85
CA PRO A 448 -2.76 -36.88 -5.63
C PRO A 448 -2.16 -38.06 -6.40
N ASN A 449 -1.58 -37.79 -7.57
CA ASN A 449 -1.00 -38.81 -8.46
C ASN A 449 0.49 -39.06 -8.20
N GLU A 450 1.10 -38.38 -7.23
CA GLU A 450 2.49 -38.62 -6.85
C GLU A 450 2.61 -39.76 -5.83
N PRO A 451 3.60 -40.65 -5.96
CA PRO A 451 3.84 -41.70 -4.98
C PRO A 451 4.17 -41.06 -3.62
N LEU A 452 3.46 -41.50 -2.59
CA LEU A 452 3.73 -41.09 -1.22
C LEU A 452 5.04 -41.71 -0.75
N ASN A 453 6.02 -40.87 -0.46
CA ASN A 453 7.22 -41.25 0.26
C ASN A 453 7.03 -41.03 1.77
N GLU A 454 7.85 -41.70 2.61
CA GLU A 454 7.77 -41.57 4.07
C GLU A 454 8.11 -40.15 4.57
N ASN A 455 8.75 -39.32 3.74
CA ASN A 455 9.24 -37.98 4.11
C ASN A 455 8.22 -36.85 3.84
N VAL A 456 6.96 -37.07 4.19
CA VAL A 456 5.85 -36.14 4.00
C VAL A 456 5.22 -35.76 5.33
N VAL A 457 4.67 -34.54 5.40
CA VAL A 457 3.80 -34.11 6.49
C VAL A 457 2.39 -33.89 5.97
N SER A 458 1.42 -34.49 6.65
CA SER A 458 -0.01 -34.25 6.41
C SER A 458 -0.51 -33.17 7.36
N ILE A 459 -1.23 -32.19 6.84
CA ILE A 459 -1.74 -31.07 7.63
C ILE A 459 -3.10 -31.43 8.21
N PRO A 460 -3.27 -31.39 9.55
CA PRO A 460 -4.55 -31.69 10.19
C PRO A 460 -5.68 -30.80 9.66
N GLU A 461 -6.92 -31.26 9.75
CA GLU A 461 -8.15 -30.59 9.27
C GLU A 461 -8.34 -30.56 7.74
N VAL A 462 -7.26 -30.43 6.97
CA VAL A 462 -7.34 -30.27 5.51
C VAL A 462 -6.69 -31.40 4.71
N GLU A 463 -5.89 -32.25 5.36
CA GLU A 463 -5.25 -33.46 4.81
C GLU A 463 -4.30 -33.25 3.62
N HIS A 464 -4.04 -31.98 3.26
CA HIS A 464 -3.00 -31.60 2.30
C HIS A 464 -1.63 -32.10 2.76
N LYS A 465 -0.83 -32.57 1.81
CA LYS A 465 0.46 -33.23 2.07
C LYS A 465 1.61 -32.43 1.47
N PHE A 466 2.65 -32.20 2.26
CA PHE A 466 3.84 -31.46 1.85
C PHE A 466 5.11 -32.28 2.10
N LYS A 467 6.06 -32.22 1.17
CA LYS A 467 7.40 -32.82 1.33
C LYS A 467 8.15 -32.08 2.43
N ARG A 468 8.79 -32.81 3.35
CA ARG A 468 9.61 -32.17 4.41
C ARG A 468 10.91 -31.59 3.87
N GLU A 469 11.47 -32.24 2.85
CA GLU A 469 12.69 -31.84 2.15
C GLU A 469 12.55 -32.13 0.64
N PRO A 470 13.24 -31.38 -0.24
CA PRO A 470 14.08 -30.21 0.07
C PRO A 470 13.26 -28.98 0.53
N PRO A 471 13.89 -27.91 1.03
CA PRO A 471 13.18 -26.69 1.44
C PRO A 471 12.50 -26.04 0.25
N GLY A 472 11.20 -25.73 0.38
CA GLY A 472 10.44 -25.07 -0.66
C GLY A 472 10.72 -23.57 -0.77
N LEU A 473 10.25 -22.96 -1.85
CA LEU A 473 10.41 -21.52 -2.12
C LEU A 473 10.00 -20.66 -0.93
N TYR A 474 8.82 -20.88 -0.36
CA TYR A 474 8.33 -20.09 0.78
C TYR A 474 9.17 -20.31 2.04
N LYS A 475 9.59 -21.55 2.33
CA LYS A 475 10.47 -21.83 3.49
C LYS A 475 11.77 -21.04 3.37
N ILE A 476 12.42 -21.08 2.20
CA ILE A 476 13.66 -20.34 1.93
C ILE A 476 13.44 -18.83 2.05
N VAL A 477 12.40 -18.31 1.41
CA VAL A 477 12.02 -16.90 1.44
C VAL A 477 11.81 -16.39 2.87
N PHE A 478 10.98 -17.08 3.65
CA PHE A 478 10.68 -16.69 5.02
C PHE A 478 11.90 -16.83 5.93
N SER A 479 12.65 -17.93 5.84
CA SER A 479 13.88 -18.10 6.61
C SER A 479 14.87 -16.96 6.34
N ASN A 480 15.08 -16.60 5.08
CA ASN A 480 15.97 -15.49 4.71
C ASN A 480 15.49 -14.16 5.30
N LEU A 481 14.21 -13.81 5.13
CA LEU A 481 13.67 -12.55 5.65
C LEU A 481 13.70 -12.49 7.18
N LEU A 482 13.35 -13.59 7.87
CA LEU A 482 13.35 -13.66 9.34
C LEU A 482 14.77 -13.59 9.91
N ILE A 483 15.74 -14.31 9.32
CA ILE A 483 17.14 -14.28 9.73
C ILE A 483 17.73 -12.88 9.53
N GLU A 484 17.52 -12.27 8.37
CA GLU A 484 18.04 -10.93 8.08
C GLU A 484 17.44 -9.89 9.02
N ARG A 485 16.12 -9.96 9.28
CA ARG A 485 15.47 -9.07 10.25
C ARG A 485 16.00 -9.27 11.67
N LYS A 486 16.29 -10.51 12.08
CA LYS A 486 16.88 -10.80 13.40
C LYS A 486 18.26 -10.16 13.54
N LYS A 487 19.14 -10.35 12.55
CA LYS A 487 20.49 -9.72 12.53
C LYS A 487 20.41 -8.21 12.63
N ILE A 488 19.51 -7.59 11.87
CA ILE A 488 19.29 -6.13 11.92
C ILE A 488 18.85 -5.70 13.32
N ASN A 489 17.91 -6.41 13.93
CA ASN A 489 17.44 -6.09 15.29
C ASN A 489 18.53 -6.28 16.35
N GLU A 490 19.45 -7.23 16.18
CA GLU A 490 20.62 -7.39 17.05
C GLU A 490 21.60 -6.22 16.91
N GLN A 491 21.88 -5.77 15.68
CA GLN A 491 22.68 -4.58 15.41
C GLN A 491 22.06 -3.32 16.03
N LEU A 492 20.73 -3.16 15.92
CA LEU A 492 20.01 -2.02 16.49
C LEU A 492 20.18 -1.90 18.01
N LYS A 493 20.35 -3.01 18.75
CA LYS A 493 20.58 -2.98 20.20
C LYS A 493 21.94 -2.39 20.59
N GLN A 494 22.90 -2.42 19.67
CA GLN A 494 24.28 -1.96 19.91
C GLN A 494 24.48 -0.49 19.47
N LEU A 495 23.51 0.06 18.73
CA LEU A 495 23.60 1.41 18.17
C LEU A 495 22.82 2.41 19.01
N SER A 496 23.36 3.63 19.10
CA SER A 496 22.62 4.75 19.66
C SER A 496 21.41 5.08 18.80
N SER A 497 20.25 5.28 19.42
CA SER A 497 19.00 5.64 18.73
C SER A 497 19.10 6.94 17.92
N LYS A 498 20.12 7.76 18.17
CA LYS A 498 20.40 9.01 17.46
C LYS A 498 21.28 8.83 16.21
N SER A 499 21.95 7.69 16.02
CA SER A 499 22.87 7.50 14.89
C SER A 499 22.13 7.32 13.55
N ILE A 500 22.76 7.73 12.45
CA ILE A 500 22.22 7.52 11.08
C ILE A 500 22.07 6.03 10.79
N GLU A 501 23.05 5.23 11.19
CA GLU A 501 23.02 3.78 11.00
C GLU A 501 21.83 3.11 11.72
N TYR A 502 21.48 3.58 12.93
CA TYR A 502 20.31 3.07 13.65
C TYR A 502 19.02 3.35 12.87
N LYS A 503 18.85 4.56 12.34
CA LYS A 503 17.66 4.94 11.56
C LYS A 503 17.51 4.08 10.31
N LEU A 504 18.57 3.95 9.51
CA LEU A 504 18.58 3.13 8.30
C LEU A 504 18.24 1.66 8.59
N LEU A 505 18.86 1.08 9.61
CA LEU A 505 18.60 -0.31 10.01
C LEU A 505 17.17 -0.50 10.54
N LYS A 506 16.63 0.47 11.26
CA LYS A 506 15.25 0.44 11.76
C LYS A 506 14.25 0.44 10.60
N GLU A 507 14.43 1.30 9.61
CA GLU A 507 13.57 1.33 8.42
C GLU A 507 13.71 0.05 7.59
N ARG A 508 14.93 -0.49 7.46
CA ARG A 508 15.14 -1.80 6.82
C ARG A 508 14.40 -2.93 7.54
N SER A 509 14.46 -2.98 8.87
CA SER A 509 13.72 -3.98 9.65
C SER A 509 12.20 -3.85 9.45
N LYS A 510 11.68 -2.62 9.34
CA LYS A 510 10.25 -2.40 9.06
C LYS A 510 9.87 -2.89 7.67
N ALA A 511 10.64 -2.55 6.63
CA ALA A 511 10.39 -3.01 5.27
C ALA A 511 10.37 -4.55 5.19
N ILE A 512 11.33 -5.23 5.84
CA ILE A 512 11.36 -6.69 5.90
C ILE A 512 10.15 -7.26 6.65
N LYS A 513 9.69 -6.63 7.74
CA LYS A 513 8.46 -7.06 8.45
C LYS A 513 7.25 -7.01 7.52
N ILE A 514 7.08 -5.91 6.79
CA ILE A 514 5.94 -5.71 5.88
C ILE A 514 5.92 -6.78 4.78
N ILE A 515 7.05 -6.97 4.09
CA ILE A 515 7.16 -7.98 3.03
C ILE A 515 6.95 -9.39 3.58
N THR A 516 7.55 -9.73 4.73
CA THR A 516 7.36 -11.03 5.39
C THR A 516 5.89 -11.33 5.66
N ASN A 517 5.15 -10.39 6.24
CA ASN A 517 3.73 -10.59 6.55
C ASN A 517 2.87 -10.67 5.28
N ALA A 518 3.21 -9.90 4.26
CA ALA A 518 2.50 -9.90 2.98
C ALA A 518 2.68 -11.19 2.17
N CYS A 519 3.84 -11.86 2.27
CA CYS A 519 4.12 -13.12 1.58
C CYS A 519 3.10 -14.22 1.88
N TYR A 520 2.58 -14.30 3.12
CA TYR A 520 1.52 -15.25 3.47
C TYR A 520 0.22 -14.92 2.72
N GLY A 521 -0.24 -13.66 2.77
CA GLY A 521 -1.46 -13.23 2.08
C GLY A 521 -1.37 -13.41 0.57
N TYR A 522 -0.17 -13.25 0.01
CA TYR A 522 0.10 -13.47 -1.41
C TYR A 522 -0.15 -14.92 -1.85
N ALA A 523 0.14 -15.93 -1.02
CA ALA A 523 -0.12 -17.34 -1.36
C ALA A 523 -1.63 -17.64 -1.54
N GLY A 524 -2.50 -16.89 -0.86
CA GLY A 524 -3.95 -16.96 -0.99
C GLY A 524 -4.54 -15.96 -1.99
N TRP A 525 -3.73 -15.13 -2.64
CA TRP A 525 -4.19 -14.17 -3.64
C TRP A 525 -4.32 -14.86 -5.00
N VAL A 526 -5.54 -14.96 -5.52
CA VAL A 526 -5.85 -15.70 -6.75
C VAL A 526 -5.07 -15.22 -7.98
N GLY A 527 -4.71 -13.92 -8.02
CA GLY A 527 -3.91 -13.33 -9.10
C GLY A 527 -2.40 -13.54 -8.97
N ALA A 528 -1.92 -14.20 -7.92
CA ALA A 528 -0.50 -14.46 -7.68
C ALA A 528 0.06 -15.56 -8.60
N ARG A 529 1.36 -15.46 -8.93
CA ARG A 529 2.10 -16.47 -9.69
C ARG A 529 2.24 -17.78 -8.91
N TRP A 530 2.53 -17.67 -7.61
CA TRP A 530 2.61 -18.81 -6.67
C TRP A 530 1.35 -18.97 -5.80
N TYR A 531 0.18 -18.60 -6.35
CA TYR A 531 -1.09 -18.90 -5.71
C TYR A 531 -1.24 -20.42 -5.50
N SER A 532 -1.59 -20.83 -4.28
CA SER A 532 -2.05 -22.18 -3.98
C SER A 532 -3.06 -22.13 -2.84
N LYS A 533 -4.26 -22.59 -3.13
CA LYS A 533 -5.34 -22.71 -2.15
C LYS A 533 -4.92 -23.66 -1.02
N GLU A 534 -4.30 -24.78 -1.37
CA GLU A 534 -3.85 -25.83 -0.46
C GLU A 534 -2.82 -25.27 0.53
N VAL A 535 -1.90 -24.42 0.06
CA VAL A 535 -0.93 -23.70 0.89
C VAL A 535 -1.63 -22.74 1.85
N ALA A 536 -2.57 -21.93 1.37
CA ALA A 536 -3.29 -20.97 2.20
C ALA A 536 -4.19 -21.65 3.25
N GLU A 537 -4.90 -22.72 2.87
CA GLU A 537 -5.69 -23.56 3.76
C GLU A 537 -4.84 -24.25 4.82
N SER A 538 -3.68 -24.75 4.43
CA SER A 538 -2.76 -25.43 5.34
C SER A 538 -2.14 -24.45 6.34
N ALA A 539 -1.72 -23.26 5.90
CA ALA A 539 -1.22 -22.21 6.78
C ALA A 539 -2.29 -21.77 7.80
N THR A 540 -3.54 -21.60 7.37
CA THR A 540 -4.63 -21.25 8.29
C THR A 540 -4.99 -22.39 9.25
N ALA A 541 -5.02 -23.65 8.79
CA ALA A 541 -5.25 -24.82 9.64
C ALA A 541 -4.18 -24.97 10.73
N LEU A 542 -2.91 -24.80 10.37
CA LEU A 542 -1.80 -24.79 11.32
C LEU A 542 -1.93 -23.63 12.32
N GLY A 543 -2.32 -22.44 11.87
CA GLY A 543 -2.58 -21.31 12.76
C GLY A 543 -3.69 -21.59 13.77
N ARG A 544 -4.81 -22.17 13.32
CA ARG A 544 -5.91 -22.59 14.22
C ARG A 544 -5.45 -23.63 15.24
N LYS A 545 -4.64 -24.61 14.80
CA LYS A 545 -4.06 -25.63 15.67
C LYS A 545 -3.12 -25.00 16.70
N ALA A 546 -2.25 -24.08 16.28
CA ALA A 546 -1.30 -23.40 17.17
C ALA A 546 -2.01 -22.59 18.25
N ILE A 547 -3.03 -21.79 17.87
CA ILE A 547 -3.84 -21.02 18.83
C ILE A 547 -4.55 -21.94 19.83
N LYS A 548 -5.14 -23.05 19.35
CA LYS A 548 -5.77 -24.04 20.23
C LYS A 548 -4.78 -24.62 21.23
N GLU A 549 -3.59 -24.98 20.79
CA GLU A 549 -2.55 -25.54 21.65
C GLU A 549 -2.06 -24.50 22.68
N VAL A 550 -1.85 -23.24 22.28
CA VAL A 550 -1.50 -22.17 23.23
C VAL A 550 -2.59 -21.96 24.28
N MET A 551 -3.88 -22.01 23.89
CA MET A 551 -4.97 -21.93 24.86
C MET A 551 -4.95 -23.10 25.85
N ASN A 552 -4.70 -24.33 25.37
CA ASN A 552 -4.56 -25.49 26.25
C ASN A 552 -3.38 -25.31 27.23
N ILE A 553 -2.21 -24.85 26.76
CA ILE A 553 -1.04 -24.59 27.60
C ILE A 553 -1.34 -23.47 28.61
N ALA A 554 -2.09 -22.44 28.21
CA ALA A 554 -2.51 -21.38 29.11
C ALA A 554 -3.41 -21.95 30.23
N GLU A 555 -4.36 -22.82 29.90
CA GLU A 555 -5.19 -23.51 30.90
C GLU A 555 -4.36 -24.41 31.83
N GLU A 556 -3.37 -25.16 31.30
CA GLU A 556 -2.41 -25.94 32.10
C GLU A 556 -1.61 -25.08 33.09
N GLU A 557 -1.26 -23.85 32.70
CA GLU A 557 -0.59 -22.86 33.55
C GLU A 557 -1.56 -22.07 34.44
N GLU A 558 -2.84 -22.47 34.46
CA GLU A 558 -3.93 -21.80 35.19
C GLU A 558 -4.03 -20.29 34.82
N LEU A 559 -3.81 -19.98 33.55
CA LEU A 559 -4.00 -18.66 32.96
C LEU A 559 -5.35 -18.63 32.25
N LYS A 560 -6.23 -17.76 32.71
CA LYS A 560 -7.57 -17.60 32.13
C LYS A 560 -7.49 -16.91 30.77
N VAL A 561 -7.93 -17.62 29.72
CA VAL A 561 -8.13 -17.03 28.39
C VAL A 561 -9.48 -16.32 28.32
N ILE A 562 -9.44 -15.04 27.92
CA ILE A 562 -10.60 -14.14 27.86
C ILE A 562 -11.09 -13.97 26.43
N TYR A 563 -10.15 -13.85 25.49
CA TYR A 563 -10.40 -13.64 24.08
C TYR A 563 -9.20 -14.15 23.26
N SER A 564 -9.43 -14.44 21.99
CA SER A 564 -8.37 -14.74 21.02
C SER A 564 -8.78 -14.23 19.65
N ASP A 565 -7.86 -13.54 18.98
CA ASP A 565 -8.03 -13.04 17.63
C ASP A 565 -6.93 -13.57 16.72
N THR A 566 -7.26 -14.55 15.88
CA THR A 566 -6.47 -15.02 14.73
C THR A 566 -5.05 -15.53 15.06
N ASP A 567 -4.17 -14.65 15.52
CA ASP A 567 -2.76 -14.80 15.87
C ASP A 567 -2.41 -14.30 17.29
N SER A 568 -3.41 -13.87 18.07
CA SER A 568 -3.21 -13.38 19.43
C SER A 568 -4.17 -14.00 20.45
N ILE A 569 -3.74 -14.03 21.71
CA ILE A 569 -4.55 -14.43 22.87
C ILE A 569 -4.52 -13.34 23.94
N PHE A 570 -5.64 -13.18 24.64
CA PHE A 570 -5.84 -12.20 25.70
C PHE A 570 -6.05 -12.95 27.00
N ILE A 571 -5.11 -12.77 27.92
CA ILE A 571 -5.04 -13.51 29.18
C ILE A 571 -4.79 -12.57 30.35
N GLU A 572 -5.04 -13.06 31.57
CA GLU A 572 -4.66 -12.35 32.78
C GLU A 572 -3.14 -12.10 32.81
N ASN A 573 -2.74 -10.87 33.11
CA ASN A 573 -1.34 -10.46 33.14
C ASN A 573 -0.66 -10.92 34.44
N LEU A 574 -0.19 -12.17 34.44
CA LEU A 574 0.60 -12.79 35.51
C LEU A 574 2.01 -13.12 34.96
N PRO A 575 2.99 -12.21 35.09
CA PRO A 575 4.28 -12.30 34.38
C PRO A 575 5.02 -13.63 34.51
N GLU A 576 5.08 -14.21 35.70
CA GLU A 576 5.75 -15.50 35.94
C GLU A 576 5.07 -16.67 35.22
N LYS A 577 3.72 -16.70 35.23
CA LYS A 577 2.94 -17.71 34.52
C LYS A 577 3.05 -17.52 33.00
N ILE A 578 3.03 -16.26 32.54
CA ILE A 578 3.23 -15.89 31.14
C ILE A 578 4.57 -16.39 30.62
N LYS A 579 5.64 -16.23 31.40
CA LYS A 579 6.97 -16.71 31.02
C LYS A 579 6.98 -18.23 30.81
N ARG A 580 6.37 -18.99 31.72
CA ARG A 580 6.24 -20.46 31.55
C ARG A 580 5.40 -20.85 30.33
N LEU A 581 4.30 -20.12 30.08
CA LEU A 581 3.49 -20.28 28.86
C LEU A 581 4.34 -20.03 27.61
N GLN A 582 5.18 -19.00 27.58
CA GLN A 582 6.08 -18.70 26.46
C GLN A 582 7.10 -19.84 26.24
N GLU A 583 7.73 -20.34 27.30
CA GLU A 583 8.71 -21.43 27.25
C GLU A 583 8.08 -22.76 26.78
N LYS A 584 6.90 -23.11 27.31
CA LYS A 584 6.14 -24.30 26.89
C LYS A 584 5.63 -24.18 25.45
N THR A 585 5.20 -22.99 25.04
CA THR A 585 4.75 -22.74 23.67
C THR A 585 5.89 -22.93 22.67
N LEU A 586 7.06 -22.37 22.96
CA LEU A 586 8.24 -22.53 22.11
C LEU A 586 8.66 -24.01 22.01
N SER A 587 8.65 -24.75 23.12
CA SER A 587 9.07 -26.17 23.12
C SER A 587 8.06 -27.11 22.46
N LYS A 588 6.75 -26.92 22.67
CA LYS A 588 5.70 -27.79 22.08
C LYS A 588 5.36 -27.44 20.63
N ILE A 589 5.31 -26.14 20.29
CA ILE A 589 4.81 -25.66 18.98
C ILE A 589 5.97 -25.25 18.05
N GLY A 590 7.11 -24.85 18.59
CA GLY A 590 8.26 -24.38 17.81
C GLY A 590 8.13 -22.94 17.31
N VAL A 591 7.18 -22.16 17.83
CA VAL A 591 6.96 -20.76 17.47
C VAL A 591 6.92 -19.89 18.73
N GLU A 592 7.55 -18.72 18.66
CA GLU A 592 7.63 -17.77 19.78
C GLU A 592 6.36 -16.90 19.88
N ILE A 593 5.86 -16.72 21.11
CA ILE A 593 4.82 -15.72 21.44
C ILE A 593 5.40 -14.63 22.35
N LYS A 594 4.99 -13.39 22.14
CA LYS A 594 5.47 -12.21 22.89
C LYS A 594 4.32 -11.42 23.46
N VAL A 595 4.56 -10.82 24.63
CA VAL A 595 3.66 -9.77 25.14
C VAL A 595 3.78 -8.58 24.20
N ASP A 596 2.71 -8.30 23.47
CA ASP A 596 2.62 -7.14 22.58
C ASP A 596 2.25 -5.88 23.36
N LYS A 597 1.25 -6.02 24.24
CA LYS A 597 0.74 -4.92 25.08
C LYS A 597 0.05 -5.44 26.33
N VAL A 598 -0.04 -4.57 27.33
CA VAL A 598 -0.77 -4.81 28.58
C VAL A 598 -1.79 -3.71 28.77
N TYR A 599 -3.05 -4.10 29.00
CA TYR A 599 -4.13 -3.18 29.31
C TYR A 599 -4.42 -3.16 30.81
N LYS A 600 -4.52 -1.96 31.39
CA LYS A 600 -5.06 -1.76 32.75
C LYS A 600 -6.51 -2.25 32.82
N LYS A 601 -7.31 -1.87 31.82
CA LYS A 601 -8.73 -2.21 31.65
C LYS A 601 -9.03 -2.42 30.18
N ILE A 602 -9.86 -3.40 29.85
CA ILE A 602 -10.35 -3.63 28.48
C ILE A 602 -11.84 -3.94 28.49
N ILE A 603 -12.58 -3.32 27.58
CA ILE A 603 -14.00 -3.59 27.32
C ILE A 603 -14.10 -4.49 26.09
N PHE A 604 -14.65 -5.68 26.30
CA PHE A 604 -15.07 -6.56 25.22
C PHE A 604 -16.56 -6.42 24.97
N THR A 605 -16.93 -6.20 23.71
CA THR A 605 -18.33 -6.27 23.27
C THR A 605 -18.73 -7.72 22.95
N GLU A 606 -19.98 -7.96 22.59
CA GLU A 606 -20.44 -9.26 22.08
C GLU A 606 -19.87 -9.61 20.70
N ALA A 607 -19.37 -8.60 19.97
CA ALA A 607 -18.89 -8.75 18.61
C ALA A 607 -17.39 -9.05 18.58
N LYS A 608 -17.01 -10.04 17.76
CA LYS A 608 -15.61 -10.34 17.44
C LYS A 608 -14.93 -9.11 16.83
N LYS A 609 -13.64 -8.90 17.14
CA LYS A 609 -12.82 -7.77 16.66
C LYS A 609 -13.39 -6.38 17.01
N LYS A 610 -14.19 -6.28 18.07
CA LYS A 610 -14.73 -5.00 18.58
C LYS A 610 -14.46 -4.87 20.08
N TYR A 611 -13.36 -4.22 20.42
CA TYR A 611 -12.94 -3.98 21.81
C TYR A 611 -12.20 -2.65 21.94
N ALA A 612 -12.07 -2.16 23.17
CA ALA A 612 -11.29 -0.98 23.49
C ALA A 612 -10.59 -1.16 24.84
N GLY A 613 -9.34 -0.74 24.96
CA GLY A 613 -8.51 -0.95 26.14
C GLY A 613 -7.71 0.28 26.53
N LEU A 614 -7.51 0.46 27.84
CA LEU A 614 -6.66 1.48 28.44
C LEU A 614 -5.26 0.88 28.66
N THR A 615 -4.24 1.42 27.98
CA THR A 615 -2.86 0.94 28.08
C THR A 615 -2.20 1.33 29.40
N GLN A 616 -0.97 0.85 29.65
CA GLN A 616 -0.21 1.24 30.85
C GLN A 616 0.15 2.73 30.86
N GLU A 617 0.27 3.34 29.69
CA GLU A 617 0.55 4.76 29.45
C GLU A 617 -0.70 5.64 29.46
N ASP A 618 -1.85 5.12 29.93
CA ASP A 618 -3.14 5.83 29.99
C ASP A 618 -3.67 6.29 28.62
N THR A 619 -3.32 5.57 27.56
CA THR A 619 -3.87 5.78 26.21
C THR A 619 -5.01 4.80 25.94
N ILE A 620 -6.05 5.25 25.21
CA ILE A 620 -7.18 4.40 24.82
C ILE A 620 -6.93 3.85 23.42
N ASP A 621 -6.74 2.54 23.34
CA ASP A 621 -6.68 1.76 22.11
C ASP A 621 -8.09 1.28 21.73
N ILE A 622 -8.49 1.43 20.47
CA ILE A 622 -9.84 1.12 19.98
C ILE A 622 -9.72 0.26 18.72
N VAL A 623 -10.29 -0.94 18.76
CA VAL A 623 -10.21 -1.90 17.66
C VAL A 623 -11.61 -2.21 17.11
N GLY A 624 -11.81 -1.95 15.82
CA GLY A 624 -13.00 -2.31 15.04
C GLY A 624 -14.33 -1.65 15.46
N MET A 625 -14.29 -0.71 16.40
CA MET A 625 -15.45 0.10 16.80
C MET A 625 -15.68 1.29 15.86
N GLU A 626 -16.87 1.88 15.93
CA GLU A 626 -17.34 2.97 15.08
C GLU A 626 -16.41 4.21 15.12
N ALA A 627 -15.77 4.48 16.26
CA ALA A 627 -14.81 5.56 16.49
C ALA A 627 -13.56 5.52 15.61
N VAL A 628 -13.23 4.36 15.04
CA VAL A 628 -12.09 4.15 14.15
C VAL A 628 -12.52 3.77 12.74
N ARG A 629 -13.80 3.90 12.39
CA ARG A 629 -14.27 3.61 11.03
C ARG A 629 -14.36 4.88 10.17
N GLY A 630 -14.04 4.76 8.88
CA GLY A 630 -14.09 5.89 7.94
C GLY A 630 -15.52 6.30 7.57
N ASP A 631 -16.44 5.34 7.56
CA ASP A 631 -17.82 5.48 7.07
C ASP A 631 -18.83 5.99 8.11
N TRP A 632 -18.36 6.41 9.30
CA TRP A 632 -19.19 7.00 10.36
C TRP A 632 -18.97 8.51 10.45
N ALA A 633 -20.01 9.24 10.86
CA ALA A 633 -19.92 10.67 11.09
C ALA A 633 -18.99 10.99 12.27
N ASN A 634 -18.29 12.13 12.23
CA ASN A 634 -17.34 12.51 13.28
C ASN A 634 -18.02 12.64 14.65
N ILE A 635 -19.24 13.18 14.70
CA ILE A 635 -20.02 13.27 15.94
C ILE A 635 -20.15 11.91 16.65
N ALA A 636 -20.42 10.83 15.92
CA ALA A 636 -20.56 9.51 16.51
C ALA A 636 -19.20 8.97 17.01
N LYS A 637 -18.11 9.26 16.30
CA LYS A 637 -16.75 8.91 16.72
C LYS A 637 -16.39 9.61 18.02
N LEU A 638 -16.65 10.91 18.12
CA LEU A 638 -16.39 11.72 19.31
C LEU A 638 -17.23 11.23 20.49
N THR A 639 -18.52 10.97 20.29
CA THR A 639 -19.39 10.42 21.33
C THR A 639 -18.85 9.08 21.85
N GLN A 640 -18.53 8.14 20.96
CA GLN A 640 -18.05 6.82 21.38
C GLN A 640 -16.70 6.91 22.09
N ARG A 641 -15.76 7.74 21.61
CA ARG A 641 -14.47 7.97 22.29
C ARG A 641 -14.66 8.50 23.70
N LYS A 642 -15.54 9.50 23.87
CA LYS A 642 -15.76 10.09 25.19
C LYS A 642 -16.46 9.13 26.15
N ILE A 643 -17.41 8.33 25.67
CA ILE A 643 -18.03 7.27 26.47
C ILE A 643 -16.98 6.23 26.88
N LEU A 644 -16.11 5.80 25.95
CA LEU A 644 -15.03 4.87 26.26
C LEU A 644 -14.07 5.45 27.30
N GLU A 645 -13.72 6.73 27.20
CA GLU A 645 -12.90 7.43 28.19
C GLU A 645 -13.55 7.39 29.58
N ILE A 646 -14.82 7.77 29.69
CA ILE A 646 -15.54 7.74 30.98
C ILE A 646 -15.62 6.30 31.52
N MET A 647 -15.91 5.31 30.67
CA MET A 647 -16.07 3.93 31.12
C MET A 647 -14.75 3.25 31.48
N LEU A 648 -13.67 3.51 30.73
CA LEU A 648 -12.36 2.89 30.95
C LEU A 648 -11.53 3.60 32.01
N ILE A 649 -11.62 4.92 32.13
CA ILE A 649 -10.81 5.69 33.07
C ILE A 649 -11.61 5.92 34.36
N GLU A 650 -12.77 6.55 34.26
CA GLU A 650 -13.55 6.98 35.42
C GLU A 650 -14.46 5.88 36.02
N GLU A 651 -14.73 4.81 35.26
CA GLU A 651 -15.62 3.70 35.65
C GLU A 651 -17.04 4.18 36.05
N ASN A 652 -17.56 5.23 35.40
CA ASN A 652 -18.81 5.88 35.81
C ASN A 652 -19.92 5.83 34.75
N LEU A 653 -20.80 4.82 34.87
CA LEU A 653 -21.93 4.63 33.96
C LEU A 653 -22.93 5.81 33.96
N LYS A 654 -23.20 6.38 35.14
CA LYS A 654 -24.12 7.52 35.27
C LYS A 654 -23.59 8.74 34.53
N ARG A 655 -22.31 9.06 34.71
CA ARG A 655 -21.65 10.16 33.99
C ARG A 655 -21.64 9.93 32.48
N ALA A 656 -21.47 8.70 32.01
CA ALA A 656 -21.55 8.38 30.58
C ALA A 656 -22.96 8.64 30.01
N LEU A 657 -24.01 8.28 30.77
CA LEU A 657 -25.40 8.58 30.41
C LEU A 657 -25.71 10.08 30.45
N ASP A 658 -25.25 10.79 31.48
CA ASP A 658 -25.41 12.24 31.62
C ASP A 658 -24.70 12.96 30.47
N TYR A 659 -23.48 12.53 30.12
CA TYR A 659 -22.75 13.03 28.96
C TYR A 659 -23.54 12.82 27.66
N LEU A 660 -24.02 11.60 27.42
CA LEU A 660 -24.79 11.29 26.21
C LEU A 660 -26.05 12.15 26.12
N LYS A 661 -26.80 12.29 27.23
CA LYS A 661 -27.99 13.13 27.32
C LYS A 661 -27.68 14.60 27.01
N ASN A 662 -26.66 15.15 27.67
CA ASN A 662 -26.25 16.53 27.48
C ASN A 662 -25.73 16.78 26.06
N PHE A 663 -24.99 15.84 25.49
CA PHE A 663 -24.51 15.92 24.12
C PHE A 663 -25.66 15.93 23.11
N ILE A 664 -26.66 15.06 23.28
CA ILE A 664 -27.87 15.03 22.44
C ILE A 664 -28.62 16.37 22.53
N ASN A 665 -28.81 16.90 23.73
CA ASN A 665 -29.50 18.18 23.93
C ASN A 665 -28.73 19.35 23.31
N LYS A 666 -27.41 19.37 23.48
CA LYS A 666 -26.55 20.37 22.86
C LYS A 666 -26.65 20.28 21.33
N LEU A 667 -26.61 19.08 20.77
CA LEU A 667 -26.67 18.86 19.32
C LEU A 667 -28.00 19.36 18.72
N ARG A 668 -29.11 19.22 19.44
CA ARG A 668 -30.42 19.76 19.05
C ARG A 668 -30.48 21.29 19.10
N LYS A 669 -29.87 21.91 20.12
CA LYS A 669 -29.93 23.36 20.37
C LYS A 669 -28.97 24.16 19.51
N GLU A 670 -27.69 23.82 19.56
CA GLU A 670 -26.62 24.62 18.96
C GLU A 670 -26.24 24.14 17.57
N LYS A 671 -26.52 22.87 17.24
CA LYS A 671 -26.00 22.14 16.07
C LYS A 671 -24.46 22.17 16.02
N GLY A 672 -23.86 21.09 15.51
CA GLY A 672 -22.40 21.01 15.37
C GLY A 672 -21.90 21.82 14.18
N GLU A 673 -20.63 21.65 13.81
CA GLU A 673 -20.17 22.11 12.50
C GLU A 673 -20.53 21.08 11.43
N ILE A 674 -20.74 21.52 10.18
CA ILE A 674 -21.10 20.60 9.08
C ILE A 674 -20.10 19.46 8.91
N LYS A 675 -18.81 19.74 9.13
CA LYS A 675 -17.71 18.77 9.06
C LYS A 675 -17.95 17.57 9.97
N ASP A 676 -18.70 17.74 11.07
CA ASP A 676 -18.93 16.69 12.03
C ASP A 676 -20.02 15.70 11.59
N PHE A 677 -20.83 16.08 10.60
CA PHE A 677 -21.94 15.30 10.04
C PHE A 677 -21.59 14.61 8.71
N ILE A 678 -20.42 14.89 8.13
CA ILE A 678 -20.06 14.32 6.82
C ILE A 678 -19.89 12.81 6.93
N LEU A 679 -20.60 12.09 6.06
CA LEU A 679 -20.43 10.67 5.80
C LEU A 679 -19.59 10.48 4.55
N TRP A 680 -18.54 9.66 4.64
CA TRP A 680 -17.61 9.43 3.53
C TRP A 680 -17.80 8.04 2.96
N LYS A 681 -17.88 7.94 1.63
CA LYS A 681 -17.93 6.64 0.95
C LYS A 681 -17.27 6.68 -0.43
N THR A 682 -16.45 5.68 -0.72
CA THR A 682 -15.72 5.57 -1.98
C THR A 682 -16.59 5.02 -3.11
N LEU A 683 -16.46 5.59 -4.30
CA LEU A 683 -16.98 5.00 -5.54
C LEU A 683 -16.11 3.82 -5.96
N THR A 684 -16.68 2.63 -6.00
CA THR A 684 -16.03 1.38 -6.39
C THR A 684 -16.18 1.04 -7.87
N LYS A 685 -17.00 1.79 -8.60
CA LYS A 685 -17.23 1.64 -10.04
C LYS A 685 -17.74 2.97 -10.65
N PRO A 686 -17.78 3.10 -11.99
CA PRO A 686 -18.39 4.25 -12.63
C PRO A 686 -19.84 4.49 -12.17
N ILE A 687 -20.24 5.76 -12.05
CA ILE A 687 -21.58 6.14 -11.55
C ILE A 687 -22.70 5.51 -12.40
N SER A 688 -22.47 5.33 -13.70
CA SER A 688 -23.40 4.70 -14.64
C SER A 688 -23.64 3.20 -14.38
N GLU A 689 -22.73 2.51 -13.70
CA GLU A 689 -22.81 1.07 -13.42
C GLU A 689 -23.49 0.74 -12.07
N TYR A 690 -23.92 1.76 -11.33
CA TYR A 690 -24.65 1.57 -10.09
C TYR A 690 -26.15 1.42 -10.32
N GLU A 691 -26.65 0.20 -10.14
CA GLU A 691 -28.09 -0.11 -10.19
C GLU A 691 -28.81 0.24 -8.86
N VAL A 692 -28.10 0.09 -7.73
CA VAL A 692 -28.67 0.32 -6.40
C VAL A 692 -28.64 1.81 -6.06
N LYS A 693 -29.81 2.37 -5.70
CA LYS A 693 -29.92 3.72 -5.14
C LYS A 693 -29.43 3.74 -3.70
N ALA A 694 -28.24 4.28 -3.48
CA ALA A 694 -27.68 4.49 -2.15
C ALA A 694 -27.30 5.97 -1.93
N PRO A 695 -27.27 6.46 -0.68
CA PRO A 695 -27.01 7.87 -0.36
C PRO A 695 -25.81 8.50 -1.09
N HIS A 696 -24.62 7.90 -0.95
CA HIS A 696 -23.40 8.35 -1.64
C HIS A 696 -23.51 8.37 -3.17
N ILE A 697 -24.30 7.48 -3.79
CA ILE A 697 -24.46 7.41 -5.25
C ILE A 697 -25.36 8.54 -5.73
N GLU A 698 -26.45 8.83 -5.01
CA GLU A 698 -27.34 9.94 -5.35
C GLU A 698 -26.65 11.29 -5.10
N ALA A 699 -25.86 11.42 -4.02
CA ALA A 699 -24.99 12.58 -3.82
C ALA A 699 -23.97 12.73 -4.97
N ALA A 700 -23.32 11.63 -5.40
CA ALA A 700 -22.40 11.64 -6.54
C ALA A 700 -23.09 12.07 -7.84
N LYS A 701 -24.31 11.59 -8.11
CA LYS A 701 -25.11 12.02 -9.28
C LYS A 701 -25.40 13.52 -9.24
N LYS A 702 -25.75 14.07 -8.07
CA LYS A 702 -25.97 15.52 -7.89
C LYS A 702 -24.68 16.31 -8.14
N LEU A 703 -23.52 15.83 -7.67
CA LEU A 703 -22.22 16.42 -7.99
C LEU A 703 -21.95 16.43 -9.50
N VAL A 704 -22.18 15.31 -10.20
CA VAL A 704 -22.03 15.23 -11.66
C VAL A 704 -22.97 16.19 -12.39
N GLN A 705 -24.23 16.29 -11.97
CA GLN A 705 -25.19 17.26 -12.52
C GLN A 705 -24.73 18.72 -12.31
N LYS A 706 -24.01 18.99 -11.22
CA LYS A 706 -23.38 20.29 -10.93
C LYS A 706 -22.03 20.48 -11.64
N GLY A 707 -21.64 19.57 -12.53
CA GLY A 707 -20.45 19.67 -13.39
C GLY A 707 -19.16 19.13 -12.77
N TRP A 708 -19.24 18.37 -11.68
CA TRP A 708 -18.07 17.68 -11.09
C TRP A 708 -17.70 16.45 -11.93
N ARG A 709 -16.40 16.23 -12.13
CA ARG A 709 -15.88 14.99 -12.69
C ARG A 709 -15.56 14.04 -11.54
N LEU A 710 -16.19 12.87 -11.55
CA LEU A 710 -15.96 11.79 -10.58
C LEU A 710 -15.50 10.52 -11.29
N THR A 711 -14.55 9.82 -10.67
CA THR A 711 -13.92 8.60 -11.16
C THR A 711 -14.01 7.49 -10.10
N THR A 712 -13.73 6.25 -10.53
CA THR A 712 -13.65 5.13 -9.59
C THR A 712 -12.47 5.35 -8.64
N GLY A 713 -12.71 5.23 -7.33
CA GLY A 713 -11.77 5.55 -6.27
C GLY A 713 -12.10 6.86 -5.52
N ASP A 714 -12.90 7.75 -6.11
CA ASP A 714 -13.22 9.03 -5.46
C ASP A 714 -14.07 8.82 -4.20
N LYS A 715 -13.75 9.57 -3.15
CA LYS A 715 -14.52 9.61 -1.89
C LYS A 715 -15.60 10.68 -1.98
N ILE A 716 -16.84 10.24 -1.79
CA ILE A 716 -18.01 11.12 -1.77
C ILE A 716 -18.34 11.45 -0.32
N GLY A 717 -18.18 12.72 0.02
CA GLY A 717 -18.69 13.29 1.26
C GLY A 717 -20.14 13.70 1.08
N TYR A 718 -21.03 13.25 1.95
CA TYR A 718 -22.44 13.65 1.90
C TYR A 718 -23.02 13.79 3.31
N VAL A 719 -24.09 14.58 3.41
CA VAL A 719 -24.83 14.83 4.64
C VAL A 719 -26.30 14.46 4.41
N ILE A 720 -26.95 13.95 5.46
CA ILE A 720 -28.40 13.69 5.42
C ILE A 720 -29.15 14.95 5.86
N VAL A 721 -29.97 15.48 4.97
CA VAL A 721 -30.76 16.70 5.20
C VAL A 721 -32.21 16.37 5.57
N LYS A 722 -32.90 17.36 6.12
CA LYS A 722 -34.33 17.28 6.45
C LYS A 722 -35.15 17.13 5.18
N GLY A 723 -36.21 16.32 5.26
CA GLY A 723 -37.14 16.14 4.16
C GLY A 723 -37.97 14.87 4.31
N SER A 724 -39.00 14.76 3.47
CA SER A 724 -39.77 13.53 3.29
C SER A 724 -39.10 12.65 2.22
N GLY A 725 -39.42 11.35 2.21
CA GLY A 725 -38.91 10.40 1.22
C GLY A 725 -37.90 9.40 1.79
N LYS A 726 -37.25 8.67 0.88
CA LYS A 726 -36.29 7.61 1.20
C LYS A 726 -34.94 8.22 1.59
N LEU A 727 -34.18 7.51 2.43
CA LEU A 727 -32.90 8.00 2.96
C LEU A 727 -31.92 8.48 1.87
N TYR A 728 -31.86 7.79 0.73
CA TYR A 728 -30.97 8.16 -0.37
C TYR A 728 -31.38 9.47 -1.07
N GLU A 729 -32.65 9.87 -0.99
CA GLU A 729 -33.15 11.12 -1.60
C GLU A 729 -32.74 12.32 -0.75
N LYS A 730 -32.69 12.12 0.57
CA LYS A 730 -32.23 13.08 1.58
C LYS A 730 -30.71 13.22 1.66
N ALA A 731 -29.95 12.51 0.84
CA ALA A 731 -28.50 12.62 0.81
C ALA A 731 -28.08 13.77 -0.11
N GLU A 732 -27.36 14.74 0.45
CA GLU A 732 -26.85 15.90 -0.29
C GLU A 732 -25.32 15.96 -0.18
N PRO A 733 -24.61 16.36 -1.25
CA PRO A 733 -23.17 16.63 -1.17
C PRO A 733 -22.90 17.72 -0.14
N TYR A 734 -21.93 17.50 0.75
CA TYR A 734 -21.70 18.40 1.88
C TYR A 734 -21.30 19.82 1.46
N GLU A 735 -20.76 19.98 0.24
CA GLU A 735 -20.34 21.25 -0.35
C GLU A 735 -21.51 22.20 -0.62
N PHE A 736 -22.75 21.68 -0.70
CA PHE A 736 -23.95 22.45 -1.02
C PHE A 736 -24.96 22.54 0.13
N VAL A 737 -24.58 22.09 1.31
CA VAL A 737 -25.47 21.98 2.47
C VAL A 737 -25.07 23.02 3.50
N ASN A 738 -26.05 23.70 4.09
CA ASN A 738 -25.81 24.51 5.29
C ASN A 738 -26.17 23.69 6.54
N ILE A 739 -25.63 24.11 7.69
CA ILE A 739 -25.86 23.39 8.95
C ILE A 739 -27.36 23.37 9.34
N GLU A 740 -28.13 24.34 8.88
CA GLU A 740 -29.56 24.46 9.12
C GLU A 740 -30.37 23.31 8.50
N ASP A 741 -29.91 22.82 7.35
CA ASP A 741 -30.55 21.80 6.51
C ASP A 741 -30.36 20.39 7.08
N VAL A 742 -29.36 20.18 7.93
CA VAL A 742 -28.99 18.86 8.47
C VAL A 742 -30.12 18.24 9.30
N ASP A 743 -30.42 16.97 9.04
CA ASP A 743 -31.36 16.15 9.80
C ASP A 743 -30.70 15.66 11.09
N VAL A 744 -30.62 16.52 12.10
CA VAL A 744 -29.96 16.21 13.39
C VAL A 744 -30.54 14.94 14.05
N GLU A 745 -31.85 14.72 13.94
CA GLU A 745 -32.50 13.53 14.51
C GLU A 745 -32.02 12.25 13.81
N TYR A 746 -31.84 12.26 12.49
CA TYR A 746 -31.23 11.13 11.79
C TYR A 746 -29.88 10.75 12.41
N TYR A 747 -29.01 11.73 12.66
CA TYR A 747 -27.69 11.46 13.23
C TYR A 747 -27.76 11.00 14.69
N ILE A 748 -28.67 11.56 15.49
CA ILE A 748 -28.88 11.10 16.88
C ILE A 748 -29.24 9.61 16.88
N PHE A 749 -30.26 9.22 16.10
CA PHE A 749 -30.80 7.86 16.14
C PHE A 749 -30.02 6.83 15.32
N HIS A 750 -29.35 7.24 14.24
CA HIS A 750 -28.65 6.31 13.34
C HIS A 750 -27.12 6.39 13.39
N GLN A 751 -26.56 7.34 14.13
CA GLN A 751 -25.10 7.47 14.28
C GLN A 751 -24.69 7.51 15.77
N VAL A 752 -25.16 8.51 16.54
CA VAL A 752 -24.75 8.74 17.92
C VAL A 752 -25.19 7.61 18.86
N ILE A 753 -26.48 7.26 18.85
CA ILE A 753 -27.04 6.21 19.72
C ILE A 753 -26.45 4.84 19.39
N PRO A 754 -26.37 4.39 18.12
CA PRO A 754 -25.74 3.11 17.80
C PRO A 754 -24.27 3.02 18.26
N ALA A 755 -23.51 4.10 18.10
CA ALA A 755 -22.11 4.16 18.52
C ALA A 755 -21.97 4.11 20.05
N ALA A 756 -22.84 4.79 20.80
CA ALA A 756 -22.91 4.71 22.26
C ALA A 756 -23.37 3.32 22.74
N SER A 757 -24.41 2.77 22.11
CA SER A 757 -25.01 1.47 22.45
C SER A 757 -23.99 0.33 22.35
N ARG A 758 -23.09 0.38 21.34
CA ARG A 758 -22.01 -0.62 21.19
C ARG A 758 -21.20 -0.82 22.47
N VAL A 759 -20.97 0.25 23.23
CA VAL A 759 -20.22 0.23 24.48
C VAL A 759 -21.16 -0.04 25.65
N LEU A 760 -22.26 0.71 25.75
CA LEU A 760 -23.14 0.70 26.91
C LEU A 760 -23.96 -0.59 27.06
N LYS A 761 -24.18 -1.34 25.97
CA LYS A 761 -24.85 -2.65 26.01
C LYS A 761 -24.12 -3.66 26.87
N VAL A 762 -22.78 -3.54 26.98
CA VAL A 762 -21.95 -4.35 27.90
C VAL A 762 -22.37 -4.18 29.37
N PHE A 763 -23.00 -3.04 29.69
CA PHE A 763 -23.46 -2.67 31.04
C PHE A 763 -24.99 -2.82 31.19
N GLY A 764 -25.64 -3.59 30.31
CA GLY A 764 -27.08 -3.86 30.38
C GLY A 764 -27.98 -2.79 29.74
N LEU A 765 -27.41 -1.78 29.08
CA LEU A 765 -28.17 -0.72 28.43
C LEU A 765 -28.44 -1.05 26.96
N SER A 766 -29.67 -1.50 26.67
CA SER A 766 -30.13 -1.71 25.30
C SER A 766 -30.19 -0.40 24.51
N GLU A 767 -30.13 -0.51 23.19
CA GLU A 767 -30.34 0.62 22.28
C GLU A 767 -31.69 1.31 22.54
N LYS A 768 -32.74 0.53 22.85
CA LYS A 768 -34.05 1.05 23.23
C LYS A 768 -33.98 1.99 24.44
N HIS A 769 -33.23 1.63 25.48
CA HIS A 769 -33.06 2.51 26.65
C HIS A 769 -32.42 3.85 26.28
N LEU A 770 -31.47 3.85 25.34
CA LEU A 770 -30.81 5.07 24.87
C LEU A 770 -31.72 5.91 23.97
N ILE A 771 -32.55 5.26 23.15
CA ILE A 771 -33.61 5.90 22.35
C ILE A 771 -34.63 6.58 23.29
N ASP A 772 -35.07 5.90 24.33
CA ASP A 772 -36.01 6.46 25.32
C ASP A 772 -35.38 7.66 26.04
N LEU A 773 -34.10 7.59 26.42
CA LEU A 773 -33.35 8.71 27.00
C LEU A 773 -33.24 9.92 26.06
N ALA A 774 -32.99 9.66 24.77
CA ALA A 774 -32.96 10.70 23.76
C ALA A 774 -34.34 11.33 23.53
N SER A 775 -35.41 10.53 23.59
CA SER A 775 -36.80 10.95 23.35
C SER A 775 -37.39 11.70 24.55
N ALA A 776 -37.11 11.26 25.78
CA ALA A 776 -37.46 11.98 26.99
C ALA A 776 -36.82 13.38 27.03
N SER A 777 -35.67 13.54 26.40
CA SER A 777 -35.01 14.83 26.29
C SER A 777 -35.62 15.75 25.21
N SER A 778 -36.37 15.23 24.24
CA SER A 778 -37.13 16.07 23.30
C SER A 778 -38.44 16.60 23.89
N LEU A 779 -39.07 15.82 24.79
CA LEU A 779 -40.32 16.20 25.46
C LEU A 779 -40.18 17.40 26.42
N ILE A 780 -39.00 17.60 27.02
CA ILE A 780 -38.72 18.72 27.94
C ILE A 780 -38.60 20.07 27.18
N ASP A 781 -38.18 20.05 25.91
CA ASP A 781 -38.14 21.26 25.07
C ASP A 781 -39.53 21.59 24.46
N PHE A 782 -40.43 20.60 24.31
CA PHE A 782 -41.81 20.86 23.86
C PHE A 782 -42.69 21.52 24.94
N SER A 783 -42.48 21.22 26.22
CA SER A 783 -43.26 21.79 27.32
C SER A 783 -42.85 23.21 27.72
N SER A 784 -41.71 23.72 27.24
CA SER A 784 -41.25 25.10 27.48
C SER A 784 -41.64 26.09 26.38
N GLY A 785 -42.27 25.63 25.28
CA GLY A 785 -42.82 26.46 24.20
C GLY A 785 -44.33 26.73 24.28
N LEU A 786 -45.01 26.24 25.33
CA LEU A 786 -46.45 26.42 25.56
C LEU A 786 -46.69 27.07 26.93
N SER A 787 -46.26 28.32 27.06
CA SER A 787 -46.80 29.26 28.05
C SER A 787 -46.76 30.68 27.49
N LEU A 788 -47.88 31.08 26.87
CA LEU A 788 -48.34 32.46 26.85
C LEU A 788 -49.27 32.66 28.04
#